data_AF-A0A6G0WWG3-F1
#
_entry.id   AF-A0A6G0WWG3-F1
#
_cell.length_a   1.000
_cell.length_b   1.000
_cell.length_c   1.000
_cell.angle_alpha   90.00
_cell.angle_beta   90.00
_cell.angle_gamma   90.00
#
_symmetry.space_group_name_H-M   'P 1'
#
loop_
_entity.id
_entity.type
_entity.pdbx_description
1 polymer ?
#
loop_
_entity_poly.entity_id
_entity_poly.type
_entity_poly.pdbx_seq_one_letter_code
_entity_poly.pdbx_strand_id
1 'polypeptide(L)'
;MNATSSNLTNWAQRRFYWASSPVERAANIWSIRCTSILSTCGCLYVLVRFFRLPNYERNVAIQIVTTLAAIELVSSLVKFPALSFIGMTYDESRDKYIRDSKQTGEDELMCSIQAYLLDVFMIQSVLWNGCMAFNLLRMVVHRDSDEKLQSRFWVYFFVTGYFSIIWGASAALPIWSSGWSNRVERNSTARAKRPPSSMFGPSRFYCWIERPKLVMYHYAPFVILVLLFLLYVVVKVRKVVIARARRVSTLQESSDVVHQIQRRLMIFVVAFLCLYTPPLVYRLLEFLSDFFEARDAKPFDRTLFMQVFGIVSQILLNLQGFVIAAIYRGFQPASTKPRKNSMSSVDLPSSVFLEDVHSASSHSLPATDNDEAVTIFASTFNMAEGAVPSGKQFDEWIPRGHDVYVIGVQECMNLPSFRQALSTHLRKINGKVFVEYGREIGRTETRLGYHGHIAITVLVSVQHVQHGHFYMHLEATSKINRGKSLIGLGRASNKGAVGFAFRLFNLTFAVVSCHLASDRSGKSAIKKRHRDGTNILTGMHLQSIDNEFDCHLMAHHTIFMGDLNYRLSVKEASPNRILNMITAVVKNSQDNSAMKRGQVFTHSQLHSKGSQEESALDHDNDRSVYHLANSPAASFIPRIRALRAPSQESKDSIDGLDSTFSDNLSFTDVSWKSLLDHDELHHSMTDGVIFHEFDEAKISFAPTYRRAVGKMLDIVSTTPWTVAQTNELYTTILKSGEKRVPSYTDRILFHSLPGVRDRLACVQYTSAECVDTSDHKPVSCVFEVLVDKDVPRRPDLMHIEDPPRELQSLKLLTVQFSKLTLTWGAALEKFVSEDDDDEDDDSNESRHGLAPPADSNATDMTASIASSRPAFLRDGLRLRSVFPLPCEDEFAEERKLAEIANFLHQTGQPRKHMPSRKVSAWSHVADNGLNQSVELSKLRRQLHVALNFVLPSGGPAGQCVVSLADPAIRHGRRVDFTATLSIGGRRTGELSGKVSLTIDKML
;
A
#
# COMPACT_ATOMS: atom_id res chain seq x y z
N MET A 1 60.89 -36.44 56.40
CA MET A 1 61.71 -36.46 55.18
C MET A 1 60.81 -36.75 53.99
N ASN A 2 60.76 -35.79 53.06
CA ASN A 2 60.26 -35.80 51.66
C ASN A 2 58.89 -36.42 51.33
N ALA A 3 57.86 -35.56 51.34
CA ALA A 3 56.61 -35.77 50.62
C ALA A 3 56.77 -35.39 49.14
N THR A 4 56.53 -36.36 48.24
CA THR A 4 56.31 -36.15 46.81
C THR A 4 54.83 -36.42 46.52
N SER A 5 54.02 -35.35 46.42
CA SER A 5 52.68 -35.42 45.83
C SER A 5 52.57 -34.34 44.75
N SER A 6 53.06 -34.64 43.55
CA SER A 6 52.96 -33.78 42.40
C SER A 6 52.06 -34.39 41.32
N ASN A 7 51.14 -33.56 40.81
CA ASN A 7 50.66 -33.53 39.42
C ASN A 7 49.62 -34.54 38.88
N LEU A 8 48.73 -35.12 39.70
CA LEU A 8 47.65 -36.00 39.20
C LEU A 8 46.24 -35.39 39.09
N THR A 9 45.99 -34.18 39.61
CA THR A 9 44.62 -33.66 39.76
C THR A 9 44.06 -32.93 38.52
N ASN A 10 44.87 -32.21 37.74
CA ASN A 10 44.36 -31.40 36.62
C ASN A 10 44.16 -32.15 35.28
N TRP A 11 44.76 -33.33 35.10
CA TRP A 11 44.56 -34.15 33.89
C TRP A 11 43.46 -35.21 34.04
N ALA A 12 43.18 -35.65 35.25
CA ALA A 12 42.08 -36.58 35.54
C ALA A 12 40.71 -35.89 35.40
N GLN A 13 40.57 -34.61 35.77
CA GLN A 13 39.30 -33.88 35.71
C GLN A 13 38.79 -33.63 34.28
N ARG A 14 39.65 -33.40 33.28
CA ARG A 14 39.23 -33.25 31.87
C ARG A 14 38.72 -34.55 31.22
N ARG A 15 39.03 -35.70 31.82
CA ARG A 15 38.62 -37.04 31.33
C ARG A 15 37.15 -37.36 31.64
N PHE A 16 36.52 -36.63 32.55
CA PHE A 16 35.14 -36.90 33.00
C PHE A 16 34.05 -36.25 32.16
N TYR A 17 34.32 -35.18 31.39
CA TYR A 17 33.28 -34.51 30.56
C TYR A 17 32.66 -35.40 29.50
N TRP A 18 33.43 -36.36 28.98
CA TRP A 18 33.09 -37.15 27.79
C TRP A 18 32.76 -38.61 28.12
N ALA A 19 32.78 -38.97 29.40
CA ALA A 19 32.53 -40.34 29.83
C ALA A 19 31.02 -40.64 29.82
N SER A 20 30.58 -41.55 28.94
CA SER A 20 29.18 -42.01 28.83
C SER A 20 29.11 -43.52 29.07
N SER A 21 28.05 -43.98 29.73
CA SER A 21 27.80 -45.42 29.87
C SER A 21 27.41 -46.03 28.52
N PRO A 22 27.61 -47.34 28.31
CA PRO A 22 27.16 -48.02 27.09
C PRO A 22 25.67 -47.79 26.79
N VAL A 23 24.83 -47.81 27.82
CA VAL A 23 23.38 -47.57 27.73
C VAL A 23 23.08 -46.14 27.27
N GLU A 24 23.75 -45.15 27.87
CA GLU A 24 23.56 -43.73 27.52
C GLU A 24 23.99 -43.47 26.06
N ARG A 25 25.12 -44.03 25.64
CA ARG A 25 25.64 -43.87 24.28
C ARG A 25 24.70 -44.51 23.24
N ALA A 26 24.21 -45.71 23.51
CA ALA A 26 23.24 -46.39 22.65
C ALA A 26 21.94 -45.56 22.53
N ALA A 27 21.44 -45.01 23.64
CA ALA A 27 20.26 -44.15 23.66
C ALA A 27 20.45 -42.85 22.86
N ASN A 28 21.62 -42.21 22.94
CA ASN A 28 21.96 -41.02 22.15
C ASN A 28 21.97 -41.31 20.65
N ILE A 29 22.65 -42.37 20.21
CA ILE A 29 22.73 -42.74 18.80
C ILE A 29 21.34 -43.11 18.26
N TRP A 30 20.60 -43.91 19.01
CA TRP A 30 19.25 -44.33 18.63
C TRP A 30 18.29 -43.14 18.51
N SER A 31 18.26 -42.27 19.52
CA SER A 31 17.36 -41.10 19.54
C SER A 31 17.66 -40.13 18.41
N ILE A 32 18.93 -39.82 18.13
CA ILE A 32 19.32 -38.91 17.04
C ILE A 32 18.94 -39.50 15.68
N ARG A 33 19.27 -40.76 15.42
CA ARG A 33 18.95 -41.39 14.12
C ARG A 33 17.44 -41.47 13.88
N CYS A 34 16.67 -41.91 14.88
CA CYS A 34 15.22 -42.02 14.74
C CYS A 34 14.56 -40.64 14.53
N THR A 35 14.96 -39.63 15.31
CA THR A 35 14.41 -38.27 15.19
C THR A 35 14.84 -37.58 13.91
N SER A 36 16.08 -37.80 13.42
CA SER A 36 16.53 -37.33 12.11
C SER A 36 15.67 -37.91 10.98
N ILE A 37 15.39 -39.21 10.99
CA ILE A 37 14.54 -39.85 9.96
C ILE A 37 13.14 -39.22 9.95
N LEU A 38 12.51 -39.07 11.12
CA LEU A 38 11.18 -38.45 11.24
C LEU A 38 11.18 -37.00 10.72
N SER A 39 12.22 -36.25 11.04
CA SER A 39 12.41 -34.87 10.60
C SER A 39 12.59 -34.76 9.09
N THR A 40 13.46 -35.61 8.51
CA THR A 40 13.67 -35.73 7.06
C THR A 40 12.36 -36.06 6.33
N CYS A 41 11.59 -37.04 6.81
CA CYS A 41 10.29 -37.38 6.25
C CYS A 41 9.30 -36.20 6.30
N GLY A 42 9.28 -35.45 7.41
CA GLY A 42 8.46 -34.25 7.55
C GLY A 42 8.84 -33.16 6.53
N CYS A 43 10.14 -32.88 6.37
CA CYS A 43 10.62 -31.90 5.41
C CYS A 43 10.31 -32.29 3.96
N LEU A 44 10.54 -33.55 3.59
CA LEU A 44 10.24 -34.07 2.26
C LEU A 44 8.74 -34.00 1.94
N TYR A 45 7.87 -34.27 2.91
CA TYR A 45 6.43 -34.13 2.76
C TYR A 45 6.04 -32.68 2.38
N VAL A 46 6.61 -31.68 3.04
CA VAL A 46 6.35 -30.26 2.74
C VAL A 46 6.85 -29.90 1.33
N LEU A 47 8.08 -30.31 0.98
CA LEU A 47 8.69 -30.00 -0.32
C LEU A 47 7.94 -30.63 -1.50
N VAL A 48 7.64 -31.93 -1.43
CA VAL A 48 6.90 -32.63 -2.50
C VAL A 48 5.54 -32.00 -2.73
N ARG A 49 4.88 -31.54 -1.66
CA ARG A 49 3.59 -30.87 -1.76
C ARG A 49 3.69 -29.50 -2.41
N PHE A 50 4.71 -28.71 -2.07
CA PHE A 50 4.96 -27.41 -2.68
C PHE A 50 5.10 -27.51 -4.20
N PHE A 51 5.88 -28.47 -4.69
CA PHE A 51 6.09 -28.66 -6.13
C PHE A 51 4.86 -29.19 -6.87
N ARG A 52 3.94 -29.88 -6.18
CA ARG A 52 2.66 -30.34 -6.76
C ARG A 52 1.60 -29.24 -6.85
N LEU A 53 1.76 -28.12 -6.15
CA LEU A 53 0.83 -26.99 -6.24
C LEU A 53 1.03 -26.23 -7.57
N PRO A 54 -0.06 -25.87 -8.28
CA PRO A 54 0.02 -24.97 -9.43
C PRO A 54 0.68 -23.64 -9.05
N ASN A 55 1.42 -23.03 -9.99
CA ASN A 55 2.18 -21.79 -9.72
C ASN A 55 1.30 -20.64 -9.17
N TYR A 56 0.02 -20.56 -9.56
CA TYR A 56 -0.90 -19.52 -9.10
C TYR A 56 -1.38 -19.68 -7.64
N GLU A 57 -1.19 -20.86 -7.02
CA GLU A 57 -1.55 -21.13 -5.62
C GLU A 57 -0.37 -20.94 -4.67
N ARG A 58 0.83 -20.68 -5.19
CA ARG A 58 2.07 -20.53 -4.41
C ARG A 58 2.22 -19.10 -3.89
N ASN A 59 1.61 -18.82 -2.75
CA ASN A 59 1.78 -17.54 -2.04
C ASN A 59 3.10 -17.46 -1.25
N VAL A 60 3.48 -16.25 -0.82
CA VAL A 60 4.75 -16.01 -0.10
C VAL A 60 4.85 -16.80 1.21
N ALA A 61 3.73 -17.00 1.91
CA ALA A 61 3.71 -17.71 3.18
C ALA A 61 4.08 -19.19 3.01
N ILE A 62 3.57 -19.83 1.96
CA ILE A 62 3.92 -21.20 1.59
C ILE A 62 5.40 -21.28 1.23
N GLN A 63 5.93 -20.32 0.48
CA GLN A 63 7.35 -20.29 0.10
C GLN A 63 8.27 -20.18 1.33
N ILE A 64 7.93 -19.30 2.28
CA ILE A 64 8.74 -19.12 3.49
C ILE A 64 8.73 -20.40 4.36
N VAL A 65 7.59 -21.06 4.54
CA VAL A 65 7.53 -22.33 5.30
C VAL A 65 8.29 -23.45 4.58
N THR A 66 8.16 -23.52 3.26
CA THR A 66 8.87 -24.52 2.45
C THR A 66 10.38 -24.32 2.52
N THR A 67 10.83 -23.07 2.56
CA THR A 67 12.25 -22.73 2.73
C THR A 67 12.77 -23.15 4.10
N LEU A 68 11.99 -22.96 5.18
CA LEU A 68 12.35 -23.47 6.50
C LEU A 68 12.50 -25.00 6.48
N ALA A 69 11.57 -25.71 5.82
CA ALA A 69 11.65 -27.16 5.67
C ALA A 69 12.91 -27.60 4.87
N ALA A 70 13.34 -26.82 3.87
CA ALA A 70 14.58 -27.08 3.14
C ALA A 70 15.83 -26.88 4.03
N ILE A 71 15.87 -25.81 4.83
CA ILE A 71 16.94 -25.55 5.81
C ILE A 71 17.03 -26.71 6.82
N GLU A 72 15.89 -27.14 7.36
CA GLU A 72 15.82 -28.24 8.33
C GLU A 72 16.13 -29.61 7.75
N LEU A 73 15.84 -29.82 6.46
CA LEU A 73 16.23 -31.04 5.76
C LEU A 73 17.75 -31.24 5.84
N VAL A 74 18.53 -30.18 5.56
CA VAL A 74 19.99 -30.24 5.63
C VAL A 74 20.43 -30.54 7.06
N SER A 75 19.91 -29.83 8.07
CA SER A 75 20.20 -30.09 9.48
C SER A 75 19.91 -31.55 9.87
N SER A 76 18.79 -32.13 9.43
CA SER A 76 18.41 -33.51 9.76
C SER A 76 19.38 -34.55 9.20
N LEU A 77 19.86 -34.34 7.96
CA LEU A 77 20.82 -35.20 7.27
C LEU A 77 22.20 -35.12 7.92
N VAL A 78 22.65 -33.91 8.27
CA VAL A 78 23.97 -33.70 8.90
C VAL A 78 24.02 -34.27 10.32
N LYS A 79 22.89 -34.31 11.04
CA LYS A 79 22.79 -34.96 12.36
C LYS A 79 22.75 -36.50 12.30
N PHE A 80 22.37 -37.09 11.16
CA PHE A 80 22.15 -38.54 11.03
C PHE A 80 23.37 -39.41 11.41
N PRO A 81 24.63 -39.05 11.04
CA PRO A 81 25.81 -39.78 11.48
C PRO A 81 26.01 -39.78 13.01
N ALA A 82 25.34 -38.91 13.76
CA ALA A 82 25.42 -38.82 15.22
C ALA A 82 26.88 -38.77 15.72
N LEU A 83 27.28 -39.73 16.55
CA LEU A 83 28.62 -39.84 17.14
C LEU A 83 29.63 -40.60 16.25
N SER A 84 29.30 -40.93 15.00
CA SER A 84 30.15 -41.75 14.12
C SER A 84 31.51 -41.13 13.79
N PHE A 85 31.65 -39.80 13.89
CA PHE A 85 32.90 -39.09 13.64
C PHE A 85 33.73 -38.81 14.90
N ILE A 86 33.42 -39.44 16.04
CA ILE A 86 34.10 -39.22 17.33
C ILE A 86 34.76 -40.54 17.79
N GLY A 87 36.09 -40.55 17.82
CA GLY A 87 36.90 -41.69 18.32
C GLY A 87 36.75 -41.90 19.83
N MET A 88 36.32 -43.10 20.24
CA MET A 88 36.03 -43.44 21.64
C MET A 88 36.46 -44.87 21.94
N THR A 89 37.21 -45.06 23.03
CA THR A 89 37.61 -46.35 23.60
C THR A 89 36.74 -46.71 24.80
N TYR A 90 36.47 -48.00 24.98
CA TYR A 90 35.74 -48.50 26.14
C TYR A 90 36.72 -48.76 27.28
N ASP A 91 36.49 -48.14 28.45
CA ASP A 91 37.25 -48.37 29.68
C ASP A 91 36.48 -49.35 30.57
N GLU A 92 36.89 -50.63 30.52
CA GLU A 92 36.30 -51.73 31.29
C GLU A 92 36.34 -51.48 32.80
N SER A 93 37.33 -50.74 33.30
CA SER A 93 37.48 -50.48 34.75
C SER A 93 36.47 -49.48 35.29
N ARG A 94 35.86 -48.68 34.42
CA ARG A 94 34.94 -47.58 34.77
C ARG A 94 33.54 -47.76 34.18
N ASP A 95 33.33 -48.82 33.40
CA ASP A 95 32.10 -49.09 32.62
C ASP A 95 31.66 -47.86 31.78
N LYS A 96 32.63 -47.19 31.14
CA LYS A 96 32.38 -45.94 30.41
C LYS A 96 33.21 -45.87 29.13
N TYR A 97 32.62 -45.33 28.09
CA TYR A 97 33.36 -44.90 26.90
C TYR A 97 34.10 -43.59 27.18
N ILE A 98 35.38 -43.54 26.88
CA ILE A 98 36.27 -42.39 27.03
C ILE A 98 36.83 -42.03 25.65
N ARG A 99 37.09 -40.74 25.41
CA ARG A 99 37.66 -40.25 24.16
C ARG A 99 39.06 -40.84 23.90
N ASP A 100 39.32 -41.20 22.65
CA ASP A 100 40.64 -41.65 22.21
C ASP A 100 41.67 -40.52 22.28
N SER A 101 42.90 -40.88 22.68
CA SER A 101 44.01 -39.93 22.76
C SER A 101 44.56 -39.53 21.39
N LYS A 102 44.23 -40.28 20.32
CA LYS A 102 44.59 -40.00 18.92
C LYS A 102 43.40 -40.33 18.01
N GLN A 103 42.85 -39.31 17.37
CA GLN A 103 41.80 -39.44 16.37
C GLN A 103 42.44 -39.51 14.97
N THR A 104 41.84 -40.22 14.01
CA THR A 104 42.35 -40.25 12.63
C THR A 104 42.10 -38.90 11.95
N GLY A 105 42.94 -38.52 10.99
CA GLY A 105 42.79 -37.24 10.27
C GLY A 105 41.47 -37.12 9.50
N GLU A 106 40.93 -38.24 9.02
CA GLU A 106 39.64 -38.28 8.31
C GLU A 106 38.45 -38.04 9.26
N ASP A 107 38.45 -38.67 10.43
CA ASP A 107 37.38 -38.49 11.43
C ASP A 107 37.36 -37.05 11.98
N GLU A 108 38.53 -36.43 12.17
CA GLU A 108 38.65 -35.04 12.63
C GLU A 108 38.12 -34.04 11.60
N LEU A 109 38.39 -34.29 10.31
CA LEU A 109 37.86 -33.49 9.20
C LEU A 109 36.33 -33.63 9.09
N MET A 110 35.81 -34.85 9.12
CA MET A 110 34.36 -35.10 9.05
C MET A 110 33.61 -34.52 10.24
N CYS A 111 34.20 -34.58 11.44
CA CYS A 111 33.67 -33.94 12.64
C CYS A 111 33.59 -32.42 12.48
N SER A 112 34.63 -31.80 11.89
CA SER A 112 34.66 -30.35 11.63
C SER A 112 33.64 -29.92 10.58
N ILE A 113 33.46 -30.70 9.51
CA ILE A 113 32.44 -30.46 8.47
C ILE A 113 31.04 -30.58 9.07
N GLN A 114 30.77 -31.62 9.85
CA GLN A 114 29.50 -31.80 10.54
C GLN A 114 29.21 -30.60 11.45
N ALA A 115 30.18 -30.18 12.26
CA ALA A 115 30.03 -29.06 13.18
C ALA A 115 29.72 -27.73 12.45
N TYR A 116 30.45 -27.43 11.37
CA TYR A 116 30.25 -26.23 10.58
C TYR A 116 28.86 -26.18 9.94
N LEU A 117 28.45 -27.26 9.26
CA LEU A 117 27.14 -27.33 8.62
C LEU A 117 26.00 -27.21 9.63
N LEU A 118 26.11 -27.88 10.78
CA LEU A 118 25.09 -27.74 11.84
C LEU A 118 25.02 -26.32 12.37
N ASP A 119 26.15 -25.66 12.59
CA ASP A 119 26.16 -24.27 13.08
C ASP A 119 25.46 -23.32 12.11
N VAL A 120 25.81 -23.39 10.82
CA VAL A 120 25.22 -22.55 9.76
C VAL A 120 23.72 -22.76 9.67
N PHE A 121 23.25 -24.00 9.49
CA PHE A 121 21.84 -24.26 9.23
C PHE A 121 20.96 -24.14 10.50
N MET A 122 21.49 -24.43 11.70
CA MET A 122 20.76 -24.17 12.94
C MET A 122 20.58 -22.67 13.21
N ILE A 123 21.61 -21.85 12.97
CA ILE A 123 21.51 -20.39 13.10
C ILE A 123 20.56 -19.82 12.04
N GLN A 124 20.70 -20.27 10.78
CA GLN A 124 19.82 -19.84 9.70
C GLN A 124 18.37 -20.17 10.02
N SER A 125 18.09 -21.35 10.57
CA SER A 125 16.75 -21.76 11.02
C SER A 125 16.17 -20.84 12.10
N VAL A 126 16.96 -20.49 13.12
CA VAL A 126 16.54 -19.56 14.17
C VAL A 126 16.22 -18.19 13.58
N LEU A 127 17.08 -17.64 12.73
CA LEU A 127 16.85 -16.36 12.06
C LEU A 127 15.64 -16.40 11.13
N TRP A 128 15.44 -17.50 10.42
CA TRP A 128 14.33 -17.70 9.50
C TRP A 128 12.97 -17.72 10.23
N ASN A 129 12.91 -18.29 11.44
CA ASN A 129 11.74 -18.16 12.31
C ASN A 129 11.45 -16.69 12.67
N GLY A 130 12.49 -15.88 12.85
CA GLY A 130 12.37 -14.42 12.98
C GLY A 130 11.81 -13.76 11.71
N CYS A 131 12.32 -14.12 10.53
CA CYS A 131 11.80 -13.62 9.24
C CYS A 131 10.33 -14.01 9.02
N MET A 132 9.94 -15.25 9.37
CA MET A 132 8.56 -15.71 9.36
C MET A 132 7.66 -14.85 10.24
N ALA A 133 8.09 -14.57 11.48
CA ALA A 133 7.35 -13.72 12.41
C ALA A 133 7.23 -12.27 11.91
N PHE A 134 8.29 -11.74 11.31
CA PHE A 134 8.28 -10.41 10.72
C PHE A 134 7.35 -10.33 9.51
N ASN A 135 7.37 -11.33 8.63
CA ASN A 135 6.47 -11.40 7.47
C ASN A 135 5.00 -11.43 7.91
N LEU A 136 4.70 -12.21 8.94
CA LEU A 136 3.39 -12.28 9.58
C LEU A 136 2.97 -10.95 10.22
N LEU A 137 3.88 -10.27 10.91
CA LEU A 137 3.65 -8.92 11.45
C LEU A 137 3.32 -7.94 10.32
N ARG A 138 4.09 -7.96 9.24
CA ARG A 138 3.87 -7.08 8.08
C ARG A 138 2.53 -7.37 7.40
N MET A 139 2.19 -8.63 7.20
CA MET A 139 0.92 -9.05 6.64
C MET A 139 -0.28 -8.62 7.50
N VAL A 140 -0.25 -8.91 8.81
CA VAL A 140 -1.42 -8.68 9.67
C VAL A 140 -1.52 -7.24 10.17
N VAL A 141 -0.40 -6.65 10.60
CA VAL A 141 -0.35 -5.32 11.22
C VAL A 141 -0.12 -4.22 10.18
N HIS A 142 0.84 -4.41 9.27
CA HIS A 142 1.17 -3.39 8.27
C HIS A 142 0.37 -3.51 6.96
N ARG A 143 -0.35 -4.63 6.76
CA ARG A 143 -1.16 -4.90 5.56
C ARG A 143 -0.34 -4.76 4.26
N ASP A 144 0.88 -5.29 4.26
CA ASP A 144 1.66 -5.40 3.02
C ASP A 144 0.99 -6.39 2.06
N SER A 145 0.90 -6.05 0.77
CA SER A 145 0.39 -6.94 -0.28
C SER A 145 1.30 -8.16 -0.49
N ASP A 146 0.75 -9.25 -1.06
CA ASP A 146 1.53 -10.47 -1.32
C ASP A 146 2.74 -10.17 -2.22
N GLU A 147 2.61 -9.25 -3.18
CA GLU A 147 3.72 -8.82 -4.06
C GLU A 147 4.83 -8.09 -3.29
N LYS A 148 4.47 -7.23 -2.32
CA LYS A 148 5.44 -6.53 -1.45
C LYS A 148 6.11 -7.47 -0.46
N LEU A 149 5.42 -8.50 -0.01
CA LEU A 149 6.01 -9.53 0.84
C LEU A 149 6.93 -10.44 0.01
N GLN A 150 6.52 -10.78 -1.20
CA GLN A 150 7.29 -11.59 -2.15
C GLN A 150 8.60 -10.91 -2.56
N SER A 151 8.60 -9.60 -2.80
CA SER A 151 9.85 -8.87 -3.14
C SER A 151 10.88 -8.91 -2.01
N ARG A 152 10.44 -9.05 -0.75
CA ARG A 152 11.32 -9.16 0.43
C ARG A 152 11.86 -10.57 0.66
N PHE A 153 11.23 -11.59 0.08
CA PHE A 153 11.63 -12.99 0.26
C PHE A 153 13.12 -13.21 -0.04
N TRP A 154 13.59 -12.71 -1.19
CA TRP A 154 14.99 -12.85 -1.60
C TRP A 154 15.95 -12.13 -0.66
N VAL A 155 15.55 -10.96 -0.15
CA VAL A 155 16.32 -10.24 0.87
C VAL A 155 16.47 -11.10 2.12
N TYR A 156 15.38 -11.72 2.62
CA TYR A 156 15.45 -12.61 3.77
C TYR A 156 16.37 -13.80 3.51
N PHE A 157 16.23 -14.44 2.35
CA PHE A 157 17.00 -15.62 1.97
C PHE A 157 18.50 -15.34 1.94
N PHE A 158 18.92 -14.33 1.19
CA PHE A 158 20.34 -14.02 1.05
C PHE A 158 20.93 -13.44 2.33
N VAL A 159 20.22 -12.55 3.04
CA VAL A 159 20.77 -11.94 4.27
C VAL A 159 20.96 -12.98 5.37
N THR A 160 19.96 -13.84 5.62
CA THR A 160 20.08 -14.86 6.68
C THR A 160 21.08 -15.95 6.31
N GLY A 161 21.12 -16.37 5.05
CA GLY A 161 22.10 -17.35 4.56
C GLY A 161 23.54 -16.83 4.64
N TYR A 162 23.77 -15.63 4.08
CA TYR A 162 25.10 -14.99 4.08
C TYR A 162 25.61 -14.76 5.51
N PHE A 163 24.75 -14.22 6.39
CA PHE A 163 25.10 -14.03 7.79
C PHE A 163 25.49 -15.35 8.46
N SER A 164 24.69 -16.41 8.29
CA SER A 164 24.92 -17.70 8.95
C SER A 164 26.21 -18.37 8.48
N ILE A 165 26.52 -18.28 7.18
CA ILE A 165 27.77 -18.80 6.58
C ILE A 165 28.99 -18.10 7.17
N ILE A 166 28.98 -16.77 7.22
CA ILE A 166 30.10 -15.97 7.76
C ILE A 166 30.25 -16.17 9.25
N TRP A 167 29.13 -16.19 9.99
CA TRP A 167 29.13 -16.39 11.42
C TRP A 167 29.68 -17.77 11.80
N GLY A 168 29.26 -18.82 11.09
CA GLY A 168 29.83 -20.17 11.24
C GLY A 168 31.30 -20.24 10.86
N ALA A 169 31.73 -19.52 9.82
CA ALA A 169 33.14 -19.44 9.43
C ALA A 169 33.99 -18.77 10.52
N SER A 170 33.43 -17.77 11.21
CA SER A 170 34.11 -17.12 12.34
C SER A 170 34.38 -18.08 13.51
N ALA A 171 33.51 -19.08 13.72
CA ALA A 171 33.72 -20.15 14.72
C ALA A 171 34.68 -21.24 14.24
N ALA A 172 34.77 -21.46 12.93
CA ALA A 172 35.79 -22.32 12.32
C ALA A 172 37.19 -21.72 12.51
N LEU A 173 37.29 -20.38 12.42
CA LEU A 173 38.56 -19.66 12.49
C LEU A 173 39.04 -19.45 13.93
N PRO A 174 40.36 -19.43 14.16
CA PRO A 174 40.98 -19.18 15.47
C PRO A 174 40.80 -17.77 16.06
N ILE A 175 39.85 -16.97 15.60
CA ILE A 175 39.70 -15.54 15.95
C ILE A 175 39.29 -15.36 17.42
N TRP A 176 38.49 -16.29 17.95
CA TRP A 176 38.00 -16.26 19.33
C TRP A 176 39.03 -16.71 20.39
N SER A 177 40.15 -17.29 19.95
CA SER A 177 41.16 -17.85 20.85
C SER A 177 42.13 -16.79 21.42
N SER A 178 42.31 -15.66 20.73
CA SER A 178 43.39 -14.69 21.02
C SER A 178 43.05 -13.62 22.06
N GLY A 179 41.76 -13.32 22.29
CA GLY A 179 41.32 -12.25 23.20
C GLY A 179 41.01 -12.68 24.63
N TRP A 180 40.45 -13.88 24.84
CA TRP A 180 39.93 -14.31 26.14
C TRP A 180 40.87 -15.27 26.90
N SER A 181 41.60 -16.14 26.18
CA SER A 181 42.54 -17.10 26.79
C SER A 181 43.70 -16.40 27.54
N ASN A 182 44.10 -15.22 27.09
CA ASN A 182 45.27 -14.51 27.62
C ASN A 182 45.03 -13.78 28.96
N ARG A 183 43.80 -13.73 29.48
CA ARG A 183 43.49 -13.00 30.74
C ARG A 183 43.39 -13.90 31.98
N VAL A 184 43.27 -15.21 31.83
CA VAL A 184 43.08 -16.17 32.95
C VAL A 184 44.33 -17.01 33.26
N GLU A 185 45.24 -17.21 32.31
CA GLU A 185 46.42 -18.08 32.46
C GLU A 185 47.73 -17.32 32.81
N ARG A 186 47.70 -16.32 33.69
CA ARG A 186 48.94 -15.65 34.15
C ARG A 186 49.73 -16.38 35.25
N ASN A 187 49.16 -17.41 35.90
CA ASN A 187 49.74 -18.00 37.11
C ASN A 187 49.97 -19.52 37.07
N SER A 188 50.38 -20.11 35.94
CA SER A 188 50.91 -21.48 35.98
C SER A 188 52.11 -21.65 35.05
N THR A 189 53.26 -21.89 35.67
CA THR A 189 54.52 -22.22 35.00
C THR A 189 54.41 -23.56 34.24
N ALA A 190 54.98 -23.58 33.03
CA ALA A 190 55.23 -24.73 32.19
C ALA A 190 54.01 -25.53 31.70
N ARG A 191 53.35 -25.06 30.62
CA ARG A 191 52.72 -25.96 29.64
C ARG A 191 52.64 -25.34 28.24
N ALA A 192 52.97 -26.16 27.24
CA ALA A 192 53.05 -25.79 25.83
C ALA A 192 51.87 -24.91 25.35
N LYS A 193 52.20 -23.81 24.65
CA LYS A 193 51.27 -23.00 23.87
C LYS A 193 50.52 -23.94 22.92
N ARG A 194 49.24 -24.26 23.21
CA ARG A 194 48.38 -24.92 22.22
C ARG A 194 48.13 -23.92 21.09
N PRO A 195 48.24 -24.34 19.80
CA PRO A 195 47.90 -23.47 18.69
C PRO A 195 46.43 -23.02 18.82
N PRO A 196 46.08 -21.84 18.28
CA PRO A 196 44.73 -21.35 18.37
C PRO A 196 43.81 -22.31 17.62
N SER A 197 42.88 -22.95 18.32
CA SER A 197 42.02 -24.02 17.79
C SER A 197 40.63 -23.50 17.45
N SER A 198 39.97 -24.14 16.47
CA SER A 198 38.55 -23.93 16.15
C SER A 198 37.66 -24.07 17.39
N MET A 199 36.49 -23.40 17.38
CA MET A 199 35.45 -23.63 18.40
C MET A 199 34.75 -24.98 18.21
N PHE A 200 34.89 -25.58 17.03
CA PHE A 200 34.28 -26.85 16.67
C PHE A 200 35.08 -28.04 17.18
N GLY A 201 34.35 -29.08 17.56
CA GLY A 201 34.92 -30.34 18.02
C GLY A 201 33.85 -31.32 18.48
N PRO A 202 34.27 -32.44 19.08
CA PRO A 202 33.34 -33.41 19.64
C PRO A 202 32.42 -32.76 20.68
N SER A 203 31.10 -32.90 20.52
CA SER A 203 30.10 -32.55 21.54
C SER A 203 29.38 -33.81 22.01
N ARG A 204 28.49 -33.68 23.00
CA ARG A 204 27.82 -34.82 23.68
C ARG A 204 27.00 -35.70 22.73
N PHE A 205 26.40 -35.11 21.70
CA PHE A 205 25.42 -35.76 20.81
C PHE A 205 25.94 -35.96 19.37
N TYR A 206 26.78 -35.06 18.89
CA TYR A 206 27.38 -35.03 17.55
C TYR A 206 28.53 -34.01 17.56
N CYS A 207 29.25 -33.84 16.46
CA CYS A 207 30.25 -32.78 16.35
C CYS A 207 29.60 -31.41 16.19
N TRP A 208 29.95 -30.46 17.06
CA TRP A 208 29.46 -29.07 17.04
C TRP A 208 30.42 -28.19 17.86
N ILE A 209 29.93 -27.20 18.62
CA ILE A 209 30.74 -26.38 19.52
C ILE A 209 31.15 -27.22 20.73
N GLU A 210 32.46 -27.35 20.95
CA GLU A 210 33.04 -28.27 21.95
C GLU A 210 32.68 -27.88 23.39
N ARG A 211 32.65 -26.57 23.70
CA ARG A 211 32.50 -26.08 25.08
C ARG A 211 31.12 -25.47 25.34
N PRO A 212 30.40 -25.87 26.40
CA PRO A 212 29.09 -25.29 26.76
C PRO A 212 29.12 -23.77 26.95
N LYS A 213 30.20 -23.25 27.55
CA LYS A 213 30.40 -21.80 27.72
C LYS A 213 30.37 -21.04 26.39
N LEU A 214 30.93 -21.62 25.32
CA LEU A 214 30.98 -20.99 24.00
C LEU A 214 29.62 -20.99 23.32
N VAL A 215 28.81 -22.04 23.54
CA VAL A 215 27.42 -22.12 23.04
C VAL A 215 26.57 -20.96 23.57
N MET A 216 26.76 -20.58 24.83
CA MET A 216 26.01 -19.47 25.46
C MET A 216 26.33 -18.09 24.87
N TYR A 217 27.49 -17.91 24.26
CA TYR A 217 27.85 -16.65 23.58
C TYR A 217 27.59 -16.70 22.08
N HIS A 218 27.75 -17.86 21.44
CA HIS A 218 27.69 -18.00 19.98
C HIS A 218 26.29 -18.28 19.45
N TYR A 219 25.47 -19.04 20.18
CA TYR A 219 24.18 -19.52 19.69
C TYR A 219 22.99 -19.01 20.52
N ALA A 220 23.10 -19.05 21.86
CA ALA A 220 22.00 -18.66 22.76
C ALA A 220 21.46 -17.22 22.54
N PRO A 221 22.28 -16.19 22.23
CA PRO A 221 21.76 -14.84 22.04
C PRO A 221 20.78 -14.74 20.88
N PHE A 222 21.00 -15.46 19.77
CA PHE A 222 20.09 -15.47 18.63
C PHE A 222 18.76 -16.11 18.97
N VAL A 223 18.78 -17.23 19.71
CA VAL A 223 17.55 -17.90 20.17
C VAL A 223 16.75 -16.99 21.10
N ILE A 224 17.40 -16.32 22.06
CA ILE A 224 16.73 -15.41 23.01
C ILE A 224 16.17 -14.20 22.28
N LEU A 225 16.93 -13.57 21.37
CA LEU A 225 16.49 -12.39 20.63
C LEU A 225 15.29 -12.71 19.72
N VAL A 226 15.35 -13.83 18.98
CA VAL A 226 14.22 -14.28 18.15
C VAL A 226 13.02 -14.64 19.01
N LEU A 227 13.22 -15.24 20.19
CA LEU A 227 12.14 -15.54 21.11
C LEU A 227 11.44 -14.27 21.62
N LEU A 228 12.21 -13.26 22.05
CA LEU A 228 11.66 -11.96 22.47
C LEU A 228 10.91 -11.27 21.33
N PHE A 229 11.45 -11.35 20.12
CA PHE A 229 10.80 -10.80 18.93
C PHE A 229 9.49 -11.53 18.59
N LEU A 230 9.47 -12.87 18.65
CA LEU A 230 8.26 -13.68 18.48
C LEU A 230 7.17 -13.30 19.50
N LEU A 231 7.55 -13.14 20.77
CA LEU A 231 6.63 -12.71 21.82
C LEU A 231 6.07 -11.31 21.54
N TYR A 232 6.91 -10.37 21.12
CA TYR A 232 6.49 -9.04 20.69
C TYR A 232 5.48 -9.11 19.54
N VAL A 233 5.78 -9.88 18.49
CA VAL A 233 4.90 -10.05 17.32
C VAL A 233 3.55 -10.60 17.74
N VAL A 234 3.51 -11.62 18.59
CA VAL A 234 2.26 -12.20 19.12
C VAL A 234 1.44 -11.16 19.86
N VAL A 235 2.06 -10.42 20.79
CA VAL A 235 1.35 -9.39 21.57
C VAL A 235 0.81 -8.31 20.64
N LYS A 236 1.61 -7.86 19.66
CA LYS A 236 1.21 -6.81 18.72
C LYS A 236 0.07 -7.28 17.79
N VAL A 237 0.19 -8.46 17.20
CA VAL A 237 -0.83 -9.06 16.35
C VAL A 237 -2.12 -9.29 17.14
N ARG A 238 -2.04 -9.84 18.36
CA ARG A 238 -3.21 -10.04 19.22
C ARG A 238 -3.92 -8.73 19.53
N LYS A 239 -3.17 -7.68 19.90
CA LYS A 239 -3.76 -6.35 20.15
C LYS A 239 -4.50 -5.81 18.92
N VAL A 240 -3.89 -5.90 17.73
CA VAL A 240 -4.49 -5.41 16.49
C VAL A 240 -5.72 -6.23 16.09
N VAL A 241 -5.65 -7.55 16.18
CA VAL A 241 -6.76 -8.45 15.83
C VAL A 241 -7.93 -8.28 16.80
N ILE A 242 -7.69 -8.17 18.12
CA ILE A 242 -8.75 -7.88 19.10
C ILE A 242 -9.38 -6.51 18.85
N ALA A 243 -8.56 -5.50 18.54
CA ALA A 243 -9.07 -4.18 18.20
C ALA A 243 -9.95 -4.20 16.94
N ARG A 244 -9.65 -5.08 15.97
CA ARG A 244 -10.50 -5.32 14.78
C ARG A 244 -11.78 -6.07 15.13
N ALA A 245 -11.67 -7.16 15.90
CA ALA A 245 -12.82 -7.96 16.31
C ALA A 245 -13.85 -7.14 17.10
N ARG A 246 -13.40 -6.27 18.00
CA ARG A 246 -14.26 -5.33 18.76
C ARG A 246 -15.01 -4.32 17.89
N ARG A 247 -14.56 -4.05 16.66
CA ARG A 247 -15.26 -3.16 15.71
C ARG A 247 -16.37 -3.89 14.94
N VAL A 248 -16.21 -5.20 14.78
CA VAL A 248 -17.13 -6.10 14.05
C VAL A 248 -18.19 -6.72 15.00
N SER A 249 -17.98 -6.66 16.32
CA SER A 249 -18.78 -7.34 17.34
C SER A 249 -20.18 -6.78 17.62
N THR A 250 -20.96 -6.48 16.58
CA THR A 250 -22.44 -6.53 16.69
C THR A 250 -22.99 -7.93 16.44
N LEU A 251 -22.12 -8.90 16.09
CA LEU A 251 -22.47 -10.31 15.87
C LEU A 251 -21.48 -11.24 16.59
N GLN A 252 -22.02 -12.06 17.49
CA GLN A 252 -21.34 -13.01 18.40
C GLN A 252 -20.49 -14.07 17.67
N GLU A 253 -20.68 -14.25 16.36
CA GLU A 253 -20.07 -15.31 15.53
C GLU A 253 -18.69 -14.93 14.95
N SER A 254 -18.28 -13.66 14.99
CA SER A 254 -16.94 -13.21 14.53
C SER A 254 -15.80 -13.63 15.49
N SER A 255 -16.15 -14.05 16.70
CA SER A 255 -15.23 -14.50 17.74
C SER A 255 -14.47 -15.76 17.34
N ASP A 256 -15.13 -16.72 16.69
CA ASP A 256 -14.56 -18.04 16.39
C ASP A 256 -13.45 -17.98 15.33
N VAL A 257 -13.64 -17.19 14.27
CA VAL A 257 -12.63 -16.99 13.22
C VAL A 257 -11.41 -16.28 13.78
N VAL A 258 -11.63 -15.27 14.64
CA VAL A 258 -10.56 -14.53 15.32
C VAL A 258 -9.80 -15.45 16.30
N HIS A 259 -10.50 -16.29 17.05
CA HIS A 259 -9.90 -17.26 17.95
C HIS A 259 -9.13 -18.36 17.19
N GLN A 260 -9.61 -18.79 16.02
CA GLN A 260 -8.88 -19.74 15.16
C GLN A 260 -7.58 -19.14 14.61
N ILE A 261 -7.62 -17.90 14.12
CA ILE A 261 -6.44 -17.16 13.67
C ILE A 261 -5.43 -17.03 14.83
N GLN A 262 -5.89 -16.62 16.02
CA GLN A 262 -5.04 -16.47 17.20
C GLN A 262 -4.46 -17.80 17.69
N ARG A 263 -5.26 -18.87 17.72
CA ARG A 263 -4.84 -20.20 18.18
C ARG A 263 -3.73 -20.77 17.30
N ARG A 264 -3.80 -20.62 15.97
CA ARG A 264 -2.74 -21.11 15.08
C ARG A 264 -1.48 -20.25 15.10
N LEU A 265 -1.62 -18.93 15.23
CA LEU A 265 -0.47 -18.03 15.48
C LEU A 265 0.30 -18.45 16.74
N MET A 266 -0.45 -18.79 17.80
CA MET A 266 0.09 -19.29 19.05
C MET A 266 0.74 -20.66 18.91
N ILE A 267 0.23 -21.55 18.04
CA ILE A 267 0.86 -22.87 17.80
C ILE A 267 2.29 -22.73 17.28
N PHE A 268 2.56 -21.81 16.35
CA PHE A 268 3.93 -21.59 15.86
C PHE A 268 4.88 -21.10 16.96
N VAL A 269 4.41 -20.18 17.81
CA VAL A 269 5.22 -19.62 18.91
C VAL A 269 5.41 -20.63 20.05
N VAL A 270 4.36 -21.39 20.38
CA VAL A 270 4.43 -22.48 21.36
C VAL A 270 5.35 -23.59 20.84
N ALA A 271 5.30 -23.93 19.56
CA ALA A 271 6.22 -24.88 18.96
C ALA A 271 7.66 -24.40 19.06
N PHE A 272 7.94 -23.12 18.74
CA PHE A 272 9.27 -22.55 18.93
C PHE A 272 9.73 -22.62 20.39
N LEU A 273 8.86 -22.25 21.35
CA LEU A 273 9.14 -22.37 22.78
C LEU A 273 9.47 -23.81 23.19
N CYS A 274 8.65 -24.79 22.79
CA CYS A 274 8.83 -26.20 23.13
C CYS A 274 10.09 -26.79 22.49
N LEU A 275 10.46 -26.37 21.28
CA LEU A 275 11.60 -26.90 20.55
C LEU A 275 12.94 -26.31 21.02
N TYR A 276 12.99 -25.01 21.33
CA TYR A 276 14.26 -24.31 21.60
C TYR A 276 14.52 -24.02 23.09
N THR A 277 13.49 -23.97 23.94
CA THR A 277 13.68 -23.68 25.39
C THR A 277 14.35 -24.83 26.13
N PRO A 278 13.92 -26.10 26.01
CA PRO A 278 14.55 -27.20 26.73
C PRO A 278 16.04 -27.39 26.39
N PRO A 279 16.47 -27.35 25.11
CA PRO A 279 17.90 -27.35 24.76
C PRO A 279 18.69 -26.19 25.36
N LEU A 280 18.12 -24.98 25.39
CA LEU A 280 18.77 -23.81 25.97
C LEU A 280 18.93 -23.95 27.49
N VAL A 281 17.87 -24.42 28.18
CA VAL A 281 17.89 -24.69 29.62
C VAL A 281 18.89 -25.79 29.94
N TYR A 282 18.94 -26.87 29.15
CA TYR A 282 19.92 -27.93 29.30
C TYR A 282 21.37 -27.40 29.23
N ARG A 283 21.67 -26.56 28.23
CA ARG A 283 22.99 -25.94 28.07
C ARG A 283 23.32 -24.94 29.17
N LEU A 284 22.33 -24.23 29.69
CA LEU A 284 22.50 -23.34 30.85
C LEU A 284 22.79 -24.14 32.13
N LEU A 285 22.08 -25.24 32.36
CA LEU A 285 22.33 -26.11 33.51
C LEU A 285 23.72 -26.77 33.44
N GLU A 286 24.15 -27.16 32.24
CA GLU A 286 25.53 -27.64 31.99
C GLU A 286 26.54 -26.54 32.34
N PHE A 287 26.34 -25.31 31.85
CA PHE A 287 27.18 -24.17 32.17
C PHE A 287 27.25 -23.84 33.68
N LEU A 288 26.10 -23.87 34.36
CA LEU A 288 26.01 -23.57 35.79
C LEU A 288 26.67 -24.67 36.63
N SER A 289 26.47 -25.93 36.27
CA SER A 289 27.15 -27.07 36.90
C SER A 289 28.67 -26.87 36.85
N ASP A 290 29.20 -26.54 35.67
CA ASP A 290 30.63 -26.28 35.45
C ASP A 290 31.15 -25.09 36.26
N PHE A 291 30.30 -24.09 36.51
CA PHE A 291 30.64 -22.89 37.27
C PHE A 291 30.68 -23.14 38.78
N PHE A 292 29.75 -23.95 39.31
CA PHE A 292 29.69 -24.29 40.73
C PHE A 292 30.71 -25.36 41.13
N GLU A 293 31.00 -26.33 40.26
CA GLU A 293 32.02 -27.36 40.49
C GLU A 293 33.44 -26.76 40.55
N ALA A 294 33.69 -25.65 39.85
CA ALA A 294 34.93 -24.89 39.92
C ALA A 294 35.14 -24.11 41.25
N ARG A 295 34.17 -24.11 42.16
CA ARG A 295 34.20 -23.38 43.44
C ARG A 295 34.15 -24.31 44.68
N ASP A 296 34.52 -25.58 44.54
CA ASP A 296 34.54 -26.59 45.63
C ASP A 296 33.21 -26.74 46.39
N ALA A 297 32.08 -26.41 45.75
CA ALA A 297 30.76 -26.79 46.24
C ALA A 297 30.50 -28.27 45.92
N LYS A 298 29.73 -28.98 46.77
CA LYS A 298 29.36 -30.40 46.55
C LYS A 298 29.03 -30.63 45.07
N PRO A 299 29.61 -31.66 44.42
CA PRO A 299 29.34 -31.92 43.01
C PRO A 299 27.83 -32.04 42.85
N PHE A 300 27.26 -31.25 41.94
CA PHE A 300 25.91 -31.49 41.47
C PHE A 300 26.01 -32.81 40.71
N ASP A 301 25.82 -33.91 41.44
CA ASP A 301 26.01 -35.24 40.92
C ASP A 301 25.20 -35.38 39.63
N ARG A 302 25.77 -36.05 38.64
CA ARG A 302 25.19 -36.25 37.30
C ARG A 302 23.99 -37.18 37.43
N THR A 303 22.95 -36.66 38.04
CA THR A 303 21.69 -37.32 38.32
C THR A 303 21.11 -37.84 37.01
N LEU A 304 20.45 -39.00 37.07
CA LEU A 304 19.63 -39.56 36.00
C LEU A 304 18.77 -38.49 35.31
N PHE A 305 18.32 -37.49 36.08
CA PHE A 305 17.64 -36.29 35.61
C PHE A 305 18.38 -35.53 34.49
N MET A 306 19.66 -35.18 34.66
CA MET A 306 20.42 -34.43 33.65
C MET A 306 20.68 -35.24 32.38
N GLN A 307 20.85 -36.57 32.51
CA GLN A 307 20.98 -37.48 31.36
C GLN A 307 19.68 -37.57 30.57
N VAL A 308 18.57 -37.86 31.25
CA VAL A 308 17.24 -37.98 30.65
C VAL A 308 16.80 -36.64 30.04
N PHE A 309 16.99 -35.53 30.75
CA PHE A 309 16.63 -34.20 30.26
C PHE A 309 17.45 -33.78 29.04
N GLY A 310 18.74 -34.15 28.98
CA GLY A 310 19.58 -33.92 27.79
C GLY A 310 19.09 -34.69 26.57
N ILE A 311 18.76 -35.98 26.72
CA ILE A 311 18.20 -36.81 25.64
C ILE A 311 16.86 -36.25 25.16
N VAL A 312 15.95 -35.90 26.08
CA VAL A 312 14.65 -35.31 25.74
C VAL A 312 14.81 -33.97 25.01
N SER A 313 15.72 -33.11 25.49
CA SER A 313 16.00 -31.83 24.83
C SER A 313 16.54 -32.02 23.41
N GLN A 314 17.42 -33.00 23.20
CA GLN A 314 17.97 -33.31 21.89
C GLN A 314 16.92 -33.89 20.94
N ILE A 315 16.02 -34.75 21.45
CA ILE A 315 14.88 -35.28 20.70
C ILE A 315 13.99 -34.14 20.20
N LEU A 316 13.64 -33.19 21.08
CA LEU A 316 12.80 -32.05 20.74
C LEU A 316 13.44 -31.22 19.62
N LEU A 317 14.71 -30.82 19.77
CA LEU A 317 15.42 -30.03 18.76
C LEU A 317 15.54 -30.73 17.40
N ASN A 318 15.59 -32.06 17.38
CA ASN A 318 15.71 -32.83 16.13
C ASN A 318 14.38 -33.06 15.41
N LEU A 319 13.24 -32.98 16.12
CA LEU A 319 11.90 -33.18 15.55
C LEU A 319 11.37 -31.98 14.76
N GLN A 320 12.20 -30.98 14.48
CA GLN A 320 11.77 -29.72 13.88
C GLN A 320 11.08 -29.91 12.51
N GLY A 321 11.62 -30.72 11.61
CA GLY A 321 11.00 -31.03 10.32
C GLY A 321 9.65 -31.75 10.44
N PHE A 322 9.51 -32.61 11.45
CA PHE A 322 8.25 -33.28 11.77
C PHE A 322 7.22 -32.29 12.31
N VAL A 323 7.62 -31.39 13.21
CA VAL A 323 6.74 -30.35 13.77
C VAL A 323 6.31 -29.35 12.70
N ILE A 324 7.21 -28.94 11.79
CA ILE A 324 6.87 -28.09 10.64
C ILE A 324 5.79 -28.76 9.79
N ALA A 325 5.94 -30.04 9.47
CA ALA A 325 4.94 -30.80 8.71
C ALA A 325 3.59 -30.90 9.46
N ALA A 326 3.63 -31.14 10.77
CA ALA A 326 2.44 -31.25 11.61
C ALA A 326 1.68 -29.90 11.70
N ILE A 327 2.40 -28.78 11.82
CA ILE A 327 1.79 -27.44 11.90
C ILE A 327 1.28 -26.99 10.52
N TYR A 328 2.01 -27.29 9.45
CA TYR A 328 1.69 -26.83 8.10
C TYR A 328 0.35 -27.38 7.59
N ARG A 329 -0.15 -28.53 8.09
CA ARG A 329 -1.53 -28.96 7.75
C ARG A 329 -2.24 -29.98 8.66
N GLY A 330 -1.64 -30.50 9.73
CA GLY A 330 -2.19 -31.61 10.51
C GLY A 330 -2.30 -32.91 9.72
N PHE A 331 -2.15 -34.06 10.37
CA PHE A 331 -2.43 -35.36 9.75
C PHE A 331 -3.95 -35.50 9.54
N GLN A 332 -4.49 -35.00 8.43
CA GLN A 332 -5.84 -35.37 8.00
C GLN A 332 -5.78 -36.63 7.14
N PRO A 333 -6.56 -37.68 7.45
CA PRO A 333 -6.69 -38.84 6.57
C PRO A 333 -7.30 -38.40 5.24
N ALA A 334 -6.86 -39.04 4.16
CA ALA A 334 -7.38 -38.81 2.82
C ALA A 334 -8.91 -38.99 2.83
N SER A 335 -9.65 -37.88 2.79
CA SER A 335 -11.10 -37.91 2.66
C SER A 335 -11.51 -37.70 1.21
N THR A 336 -12.47 -38.54 0.85
CA THR A 336 -13.11 -38.86 -0.42
C THR A 336 -13.44 -37.68 -1.33
N LYS A 337 -13.27 -37.94 -2.64
CA LYS A 337 -13.69 -37.08 -3.77
C LYS A 337 -15.09 -36.47 -3.56
N PRO A 338 -15.33 -35.20 -3.94
CA PRO A 338 -16.67 -34.65 -3.96
C PRO A 338 -17.49 -35.33 -5.08
N ARG A 339 -18.69 -35.75 -4.70
CA ARG A 339 -19.70 -36.37 -5.55
C ARG A 339 -20.21 -35.31 -6.54
N LYS A 340 -20.07 -35.56 -7.85
CA LYS A 340 -20.74 -34.79 -8.90
C LYS A 340 -22.25 -34.92 -8.70
N ASN A 341 -22.92 -33.86 -8.27
CA ASN A 341 -24.35 -33.75 -8.47
C ASN A 341 -24.59 -33.07 -9.81
N SER A 342 -24.80 -33.92 -10.81
CA SER A 342 -25.57 -33.60 -12.00
C SER A 342 -27.01 -33.30 -11.56
N MET A 343 -27.53 -32.12 -11.89
CA MET A 343 -28.96 -31.97 -12.14
C MET A 343 -29.14 -31.16 -13.41
N SER A 344 -29.73 -31.86 -14.36
CA SER A 344 -30.06 -31.54 -15.73
C SER A 344 -31.23 -30.56 -15.83
N SER A 345 -31.21 -29.83 -16.95
CA SER A 345 -32.32 -29.36 -17.79
C SER A 345 -33.77 -29.57 -17.33
N VAL A 346 -34.59 -28.53 -17.55
CA VAL A 346 -36.04 -28.48 -17.87
C VAL A 346 -36.51 -27.06 -17.48
N ASP A 347 -37.27 -26.24 -18.20
CA ASP A 347 -37.80 -26.21 -19.56
C ASP A 347 -38.18 -24.73 -19.83
N LEU A 348 -38.10 -24.30 -21.09
CA LEU A 348 -38.77 -23.09 -21.57
C LEU A 348 -40.29 -23.32 -21.68
N PRO A 349 -41.09 -22.23 -21.66
CA PRO A 349 -41.91 -22.00 -22.84
C PRO A 349 -41.92 -20.54 -23.34
N SER A 350 -42.55 -20.41 -24.50
CA SER A 350 -42.32 -19.48 -25.59
C SER A 350 -43.13 -18.18 -25.57
N SER A 351 -42.59 -17.18 -26.28
CA SER A 351 -43.24 -16.15 -27.13
C SER A 351 -44.31 -15.23 -26.55
N VAL A 352 -44.06 -13.91 -26.62
CA VAL A 352 -44.91 -12.94 -27.34
C VAL A 352 -44.01 -11.85 -27.95
N PHE A 353 -44.19 -11.59 -29.25
CA PHE A 353 -43.62 -10.50 -30.04
C PHE A 353 -44.31 -9.16 -29.72
N LEU A 354 -43.53 -8.07 -29.67
CA LEU A 354 -43.93 -6.79 -30.26
C LEU A 354 -42.69 -5.93 -30.53
N GLU A 355 -42.61 -5.43 -31.76
CA GLU A 355 -41.53 -4.67 -32.37
C GLU A 355 -41.41 -3.21 -31.88
N ASP A 356 -40.16 -2.73 -31.95
CA ASP A 356 -39.63 -1.40 -32.27
C ASP A 356 -40.30 -0.10 -31.76
N VAL A 357 -39.48 0.78 -31.16
CA VAL A 357 -39.00 2.05 -31.77
C VAL A 357 -38.06 2.77 -30.79
N HIS A 358 -37.02 3.39 -31.36
CA HIS A 358 -36.03 4.29 -30.76
C HIS A 358 -36.47 5.11 -29.54
N SER A 359 -35.62 5.14 -28.50
CA SER A 359 -35.10 6.38 -27.92
C SER A 359 -34.01 6.09 -26.89
N ALA A 360 -32.83 6.67 -27.12
CA ALA A 360 -31.83 6.88 -26.10
C ALA A 360 -32.33 7.98 -25.16
N SER A 361 -32.73 7.61 -23.94
CA SER A 361 -32.87 8.53 -22.83
C SER A 361 -32.33 7.85 -21.57
N SER A 362 -31.26 8.43 -21.05
CA SER A 362 -30.76 8.20 -19.70
C SER A 362 -31.85 8.59 -18.70
N HIS A 363 -32.65 7.61 -18.28
CA HIS A 363 -33.54 7.77 -17.13
C HIS A 363 -32.77 7.43 -15.86
N SER A 364 -32.07 8.42 -15.30
CA SER A 364 -31.90 8.46 -13.86
C SER A 364 -33.29 8.59 -13.23
N LEU A 365 -33.55 7.79 -12.20
CA LEU A 365 -34.77 7.92 -11.41
C LEU A 365 -34.81 9.35 -10.84
N PRO A 366 -35.92 10.09 -11.01
CA PRO A 366 -36.03 11.43 -10.45
C PRO A 366 -35.86 11.39 -8.93
N ALA A 367 -35.27 12.47 -8.38
CA ALA A 367 -35.18 12.71 -6.94
C ALA A 367 -36.52 12.41 -6.27
N THR A 368 -36.52 11.57 -5.24
CA THR A 368 -37.73 11.23 -4.49
C THR A 368 -37.92 12.22 -3.36
N ASP A 369 -39.16 12.42 -2.88
CA ASP A 369 -39.51 13.29 -1.72
C ASP A 369 -38.70 13.01 -0.42
N ASN A 370 -37.90 11.94 -0.40
CA ASN A 370 -37.07 11.50 0.74
C ASN A 370 -35.59 11.96 0.67
N ASP A 371 -35.14 12.69 -0.35
CA ASP A 371 -33.74 13.11 -0.47
C ASP A 371 -33.46 14.38 0.37
N GLU A 372 -32.34 14.42 1.11
CA GLU A 372 -31.87 15.62 1.83
C GLU A 372 -30.60 16.17 1.16
N ALA A 373 -30.53 17.49 1.01
CA ALA A 373 -29.33 18.16 0.53
C ALA A 373 -28.42 18.49 1.72
N VAL A 374 -27.25 17.88 1.74
CA VAL A 374 -26.18 18.11 2.73
C VAL A 374 -25.06 18.88 2.06
N THR A 375 -24.35 19.75 2.79
CA THR A 375 -23.29 20.57 2.18
C THR A 375 -21.89 20.27 2.70
N ILE A 376 -20.93 20.20 1.77
CA ILE A 376 -19.50 20.04 2.07
C ILE A 376 -18.75 21.27 1.58
N PHE A 377 -18.08 21.98 2.49
CA PHE A 377 -17.12 23.02 2.15
C PHE A 377 -15.72 22.41 2.07
N ALA A 378 -15.06 22.48 0.92
CA ALA A 378 -13.70 22.02 0.74
C ALA A 378 -12.80 23.20 0.40
N SER A 379 -11.63 23.32 1.04
CA SER A 379 -10.68 24.39 0.73
C SER A 379 -9.23 23.93 0.82
N THR A 380 -8.38 24.51 -0.03
CA THR A 380 -6.92 24.31 -0.01
C THR A 380 -6.19 25.65 0.09
N PHE A 381 -5.10 25.69 0.85
CA PHE A 381 -4.26 26.87 0.98
C PHE A 381 -2.78 26.52 1.22
N ASN A 382 -1.91 26.90 0.28
CA ASN A 382 -0.48 26.91 0.53
C ASN A 382 -0.11 28.17 1.35
N MET A 383 0.33 27.98 2.59
CA MET A 383 0.64 29.06 3.51
C MET A 383 2.01 29.69 3.27
N ALA A 384 2.87 29.08 2.45
CA ALA A 384 4.21 29.57 2.11
C ALA A 384 5.05 29.98 3.34
N GLU A 385 5.00 29.16 4.41
CA GLU A 385 5.60 29.42 5.72
C GLU A 385 5.10 30.70 6.43
N GLY A 386 4.05 31.33 5.90
CA GLY A 386 3.43 32.55 6.39
C GLY A 386 2.62 32.36 7.68
N ALA A 387 2.16 33.48 8.22
CA ALA A 387 1.38 33.52 9.44
C ALA A 387 -0.01 32.88 9.27
N VAL A 388 -0.55 32.35 10.38
CA VAL A 388 -1.94 31.91 10.45
C VAL A 388 -2.85 33.12 10.15
N PRO A 389 -3.86 32.98 9.25
CA PRO A 389 -4.77 34.07 8.94
C PRO A 389 -5.45 34.67 10.18
N SER A 390 -5.70 35.97 10.15
CA SER A 390 -6.40 36.67 11.24
C SER A 390 -7.89 36.31 11.30
N GLY A 391 -8.57 36.64 12.40
CA GLY A 391 -10.00 36.37 12.56
C GLY A 391 -10.87 36.97 11.44
N LYS A 392 -10.55 38.20 10.99
CA LYS A 392 -11.25 38.85 9.87
C LYS A 392 -11.06 38.10 8.54
N GLN A 393 -9.86 37.59 8.31
CA GLN A 393 -9.55 36.80 7.12
C GLN A 393 -10.26 35.45 7.13
N PHE A 394 -10.38 34.82 8.31
CA PHE A 394 -11.20 33.62 8.47
C PHE A 394 -12.70 33.88 8.24
N ASP A 395 -13.23 35.02 8.71
CA ASP A 395 -14.63 35.42 8.51
C ASP A 395 -15.00 35.50 7.00
N GLU A 396 -14.06 35.88 6.15
CA GLU A 396 -14.27 35.95 4.69
C GLU A 396 -13.90 34.66 3.94
N TRP A 397 -12.88 33.93 4.40
CA TRP A 397 -12.42 32.71 3.74
C TRP A 397 -13.33 31.50 4.04
N ILE A 398 -13.74 31.30 5.30
CA ILE A 398 -14.45 30.10 5.75
C ILE A 398 -15.89 30.47 6.14
N PRO A 399 -16.88 30.20 5.27
CA PRO A 399 -18.27 30.56 5.50
C PRO A 399 -18.95 29.65 6.53
N ARG A 400 -20.03 30.15 7.13
CA ARG A 400 -20.89 29.39 8.06
C ARG A 400 -21.90 28.51 7.30
N GLY A 401 -22.48 27.54 7.99
CA GLY A 401 -23.68 26.83 7.55
C GLY A 401 -23.45 25.51 6.79
N HIS A 402 -22.23 24.96 6.81
CA HIS A 402 -21.95 23.68 6.17
C HIS A 402 -21.89 22.51 7.16
N ASP A 403 -22.27 21.32 6.69
CA ASP A 403 -22.32 20.11 7.52
C ASP A 403 -20.94 19.49 7.74
N VAL A 404 -20.11 19.54 6.70
CA VAL A 404 -18.74 19.03 6.69
C VAL A 404 -17.81 20.09 6.10
N TYR A 405 -16.71 20.35 6.80
CA TYR A 405 -15.62 21.20 6.35
C TYR A 405 -14.37 20.35 6.11
N VAL A 406 -13.76 20.47 4.94
CA VAL A 406 -12.55 19.75 4.54
C VAL A 406 -11.49 20.78 4.18
N ILE A 407 -10.54 21.02 5.10
CA ILE A 407 -9.54 22.09 4.96
C ILE A 407 -8.14 21.47 4.78
N GLY A 408 -7.57 21.64 3.59
CA GLY A 408 -6.20 21.28 3.25
C GLY A 408 -5.26 22.48 3.36
N VAL A 409 -4.09 22.28 3.95
CA VAL A 409 -3.03 23.31 3.97
C VAL A 409 -1.69 22.72 3.57
N GLN A 410 -0.86 23.53 2.91
CA GLN A 410 0.52 23.20 2.55
C GLN A 410 1.47 24.26 3.13
N GLU A 411 2.73 23.90 3.33
CA GLU A 411 3.77 24.75 3.92
C GLU A 411 3.37 25.45 5.22
N CYS A 412 2.55 24.77 6.03
CA CYS A 412 2.05 25.30 7.29
C CYS A 412 3.08 25.12 8.41
N MET A 413 3.64 26.21 8.92
CA MET A 413 4.67 26.16 9.97
C MET A 413 4.08 25.95 11.37
N ASN A 414 2.88 26.46 11.64
CA ASN A 414 2.22 26.34 12.94
C ASN A 414 0.83 25.70 12.81
N LEU A 415 0.83 24.40 12.52
CA LEU A 415 -0.40 23.61 12.35
C LEU A 415 -1.29 23.56 13.62
N PRO A 416 -0.74 23.45 14.85
CA PRO A 416 -1.57 23.49 16.06
C PRO A 416 -2.33 24.81 16.20
N SER A 417 -1.66 25.97 16.03
CA SER A 417 -2.32 27.27 16.10
C SER A 417 -3.33 27.46 14.97
N PHE A 418 -3.04 26.97 13.77
CA PHE A 418 -4.01 26.99 12.65
C PHE A 418 -5.28 26.22 12.98
N ARG A 419 -5.17 24.96 13.45
CA ARG A 419 -6.32 24.13 13.82
C ARG A 419 -7.13 24.75 14.97
N GLN A 420 -6.45 25.33 15.96
CA GLN A 420 -7.11 26.03 17.06
C GLN A 420 -7.90 27.26 16.55
N ALA A 421 -7.31 28.06 15.67
CA ALA A 421 -7.97 29.23 15.08
C ALA A 421 -9.20 28.80 14.25
N LEU A 422 -9.05 27.77 13.41
CA LEU A 422 -10.13 27.18 12.61
C LEU A 422 -11.29 26.68 13.47
N SER A 423 -11.00 25.88 14.50
CA SER A 423 -12.02 25.35 15.42
C SER A 423 -12.70 26.45 16.23
N THR A 424 -11.97 27.50 16.61
CA THR A 424 -12.53 28.67 17.31
C THR A 424 -13.46 29.47 16.39
N HIS A 425 -13.04 29.69 15.14
CA HIS A 425 -13.81 30.37 14.11
C HIS A 425 -15.13 29.65 13.82
N LEU A 426 -15.08 28.35 13.53
CA LEU A 426 -16.27 27.55 13.22
C LEU A 426 -17.26 27.51 14.39
N ARG A 427 -16.75 27.44 15.63
CA ARG A 427 -17.60 27.54 16.84
C ARG A 427 -18.27 28.91 16.95
N LYS A 428 -17.52 30.00 16.71
CA LYS A 428 -18.02 31.39 16.74
C LYS A 428 -19.15 31.59 15.72
N ILE A 429 -18.96 31.19 14.46
CA ILE A 429 -19.90 31.52 13.37
C ILE A 429 -21.11 30.60 13.27
N ASN A 430 -21.01 29.35 13.73
CA ASN A 430 -22.11 28.37 13.64
C ASN A 430 -22.85 28.19 14.98
N GLY A 431 -22.27 28.60 16.11
CA GLY A 431 -22.85 28.35 17.44
C GLY A 431 -22.95 26.87 17.82
N LYS A 432 -22.21 25.99 17.12
CA LYS A 432 -22.20 24.53 17.34
C LYS A 432 -20.78 24.01 17.48
N VAL A 433 -20.65 22.83 18.10
CA VAL A 433 -19.38 22.14 18.27
C VAL A 433 -19.16 21.19 17.10
N PHE A 434 -17.93 21.15 16.60
CA PHE A 434 -17.48 20.23 15.54
C PHE A 434 -16.52 19.20 16.12
N VAL A 435 -16.58 17.98 15.58
CA VAL A 435 -15.57 16.95 15.79
C VAL A 435 -14.48 17.15 14.74
N GLU A 436 -13.24 17.31 15.17
CA GLU A 436 -12.08 17.54 14.31
C GLU A 436 -11.30 16.24 14.06
N TYR A 437 -11.00 15.96 12.80
CA TYR A 437 -10.12 14.87 12.37
C TYR A 437 -8.94 15.44 11.57
N GLY A 438 -7.74 15.36 12.15
CA GLY A 438 -6.52 15.89 11.53
C GLY A 438 -5.55 14.81 11.05
N ARG A 439 -4.90 15.04 9.90
CA ARG A 439 -3.80 14.20 9.40
C ARG A 439 -2.74 15.06 8.70
N GLU A 440 -1.47 14.77 8.95
CA GLU A 440 -0.36 15.58 8.42
C GLU A 440 0.93 14.79 8.12
N ILE A 441 1.75 15.34 7.25
CA ILE A 441 3.15 14.97 6.97
C ILE A 441 4.03 16.23 6.96
N GLY A 442 5.35 16.07 6.91
CA GLY A 442 6.30 17.18 6.93
C GLY A 442 6.82 17.52 8.33
N ARG A 443 7.73 18.50 8.40
CA ARG A 443 8.39 19.01 9.62
C ARG A 443 8.66 20.50 9.46
N THR A 444 9.01 21.19 10.54
CA THR A 444 9.27 22.64 10.56
C THR A 444 10.76 23.00 10.46
N GLU A 445 11.67 22.01 10.36
CA GLU A 445 13.11 22.24 10.37
C GLU A 445 13.63 22.70 8.98
N THR A 446 13.52 24.01 8.70
CA THR A 446 13.87 24.60 7.38
C THR A 446 15.33 24.42 6.99
N ARG A 447 16.24 24.40 7.97
CA ARG A 447 17.68 24.13 7.74
C ARG A 447 17.95 22.75 7.15
N LEU A 448 17.06 21.78 7.37
CA LEU A 448 17.15 20.43 6.82
C LEU A 448 16.31 20.26 5.53
N GLY A 449 15.80 21.35 4.95
CA GLY A 449 15.01 21.36 3.71
C GLY A 449 13.52 21.04 3.90
N TYR A 450 13.00 21.11 5.13
CA TYR A 450 11.56 21.00 5.38
C TYR A 450 10.88 22.36 5.37
N HIS A 451 9.71 22.48 4.74
CA HIS A 451 9.02 23.75 4.57
C HIS A 451 7.68 23.77 5.33
N GLY A 452 7.63 23.14 6.52
CA GLY A 452 6.40 22.99 7.29
C GLY A 452 5.59 21.74 6.92
N HIS A 453 4.31 21.79 7.26
CA HIS A 453 3.40 20.64 7.15
C HIS A 453 2.51 20.69 5.90
N ILE A 454 2.27 19.50 5.34
CA ILE A 454 1.13 19.24 4.45
C ILE A 454 0.08 18.56 5.32
N ALA A 455 -1.10 19.17 5.44
CA ALA A 455 -2.15 18.70 6.33
C ALA A 455 -3.53 18.74 5.68
N ILE A 456 -4.41 17.89 6.20
CA ILE A 456 -5.84 17.92 5.95
C ILE A 456 -6.57 17.84 7.30
N THR A 457 -7.61 18.64 7.44
CA THR A 457 -8.46 18.69 8.63
C THR A 457 -9.91 18.59 8.18
N VAL A 458 -10.62 17.55 8.66
CA VAL A 458 -12.05 17.36 8.42
C VAL A 458 -12.79 17.70 9.70
N LEU A 459 -13.72 18.65 9.64
CA LEU A 459 -14.59 19.02 10.74
C LEU A 459 -16.04 18.69 10.39
N VAL A 460 -16.72 18.01 11.29
CA VAL A 460 -18.13 17.63 11.11
C VAL A 460 -18.93 18.00 12.36
N SER A 461 -20.17 18.44 12.18
CA SER A 461 -21.06 18.71 13.31
C SER A 461 -21.16 17.49 14.24
N VAL A 462 -21.06 17.71 15.56
CA VAL A 462 -21.22 16.65 16.57
C VAL A 462 -22.55 15.91 16.41
N GLN A 463 -23.60 16.60 15.94
CA GLN A 463 -24.92 16.02 15.70
C GLN A 463 -24.86 14.91 14.65
N HIS A 464 -24.18 15.10 13.53
CA HIS A 464 -24.09 14.07 12.48
C HIS A 464 -23.32 12.84 12.94
N VAL A 465 -22.34 13.01 13.84
CA VAL A 465 -21.61 11.88 14.44
C VAL A 465 -22.48 11.12 15.43
N GLN A 466 -23.17 11.83 16.34
CA GLN A 466 -24.02 11.22 17.38
C GLN A 466 -25.23 10.49 16.80
N HIS A 467 -25.83 11.01 15.73
CA HIS A 467 -26.95 10.34 15.05
C HIS A 467 -26.51 9.22 14.09
N GLY A 468 -25.19 8.97 13.95
CA GLY A 468 -24.66 7.91 13.09
C GLY A 468 -24.68 8.21 11.58
N HIS A 469 -24.98 9.46 11.21
CA HIS A 469 -24.98 9.95 9.83
C HIS A 469 -23.55 10.04 9.27
N PHE A 470 -22.56 10.30 10.13
CA PHE A 470 -21.16 10.41 9.73
C PHE A 470 -20.29 9.34 10.37
N TYR A 471 -19.36 8.77 9.60
CA TYR A 471 -18.35 7.83 10.11
C TYR A 471 -16.99 8.03 9.43
N MET A 472 -15.93 8.20 10.22
CA MET A 472 -14.56 8.38 9.72
C MET A 472 -13.77 7.06 9.67
N HIS A 473 -13.13 6.75 8.54
CA HIS A 473 -12.23 5.60 8.41
C HIS A 473 -10.81 5.95 8.89
N LEU A 474 -10.49 5.59 10.14
CA LEU A 474 -9.23 5.99 10.78
C LEU A 474 -8.03 5.05 10.53
N GLU A 475 -8.24 3.80 10.11
CA GLU A 475 -7.20 2.75 10.08
C GLU A 475 -6.43 2.59 8.76
N ALA A 476 -6.44 3.59 7.88
CA ALA A 476 -5.93 3.43 6.51
C ALA A 476 -4.58 4.12 6.26
N THR A 477 -3.74 3.54 5.40
CA THR A 477 -2.43 4.05 4.98
C THR A 477 -2.61 5.26 4.04
N SER A 478 -2.69 6.42 4.66
CA SER A 478 -3.30 7.63 4.11
C SER A 478 -2.34 8.81 4.08
N LYS A 479 -1.04 8.50 4.12
CA LYS A 479 0.08 9.44 4.10
C LYS A 479 1.07 8.96 3.04
N ILE A 480 1.34 9.78 2.04
CA ILE A 480 2.30 9.52 0.97
C ILE A 480 3.36 10.61 1.03
N ASN A 481 4.59 10.24 1.40
CA ASN A 481 5.72 11.17 1.48
C ASN A 481 6.46 11.20 0.14
N ARG A 482 6.73 12.40 -0.39
CA ARG A 482 7.57 12.67 -1.56
C ARG A 482 8.58 13.78 -1.23
N GLY A 483 9.68 13.83 -1.96
CA GLY A 483 10.74 14.81 -1.73
C GLY A 483 12.13 14.22 -1.83
N LYS A 484 13.15 15.00 -1.45
CA LYS A 484 14.57 14.61 -1.60
C LYS A 484 14.91 13.43 -0.67
N SER A 485 15.64 12.45 -1.20
CA SER A 485 16.23 11.38 -0.37
C SER A 485 17.40 11.95 0.41
N LEU A 486 17.41 11.81 1.74
CA LEU A 486 18.59 12.10 2.56
C LEU A 486 19.31 10.77 2.79
N ILE A 487 20.53 10.68 2.27
CA ILE A 487 21.39 9.48 2.39
C ILE A 487 21.47 9.08 3.87
N GLY A 488 21.02 7.85 4.18
CA GLY A 488 21.06 7.27 5.53
C GLY A 488 20.03 7.77 6.55
N LEU A 489 19.25 8.83 6.25
CA LEU A 489 18.32 9.48 7.22
C LEU A 489 16.84 9.44 6.80
N GLY A 490 16.53 8.95 5.59
CA GLY A 490 15.18 8.88 5.04
C GLY A 490 14.84 10.06 4.13
N ARG A 491 13.60 10.15 3.61
CA ARG A 491 13.21 11.22 2.68
C ARG A 491 12.79 12.49 3.43
N ALA A 492 13.34 13.64 3.05
CA ALA A 492 12.82 14.95 3.44
C ALA A 492 11.44 15.12 2.77
N SER A 493 10.37 14.95 3.55
CA SER A 493 8.99 14.93 3.06
C SER A 493 8.41 16.35 2.92
N ASN A 494 8.96 17.16 2.01
CA ASN A 494 8.42 18.50 1.69
C ASN A 494 7.37 18.48 0.56
N LYS A 495 7.09 17.30 -0.02
CA LYS A 495 6.05 17.06 -1.03
C LYS A 495 5.28 15.78 -0.68
N GLY A 496 4.15 15.56 -1.33
CA GLY A 496 3.34 14.35 -1.11
C GLY A 496 1.89 14.67 -0.80
N ALA A 497 1.21 13.75 -0.11
CA ALA A 497 -0.23 13.86 0.13
C ALA A 497 -0.67 13.21 1.44
N VAL A 498 -1.79 13.70 1.96
CA VAL A 498 -2.55 13.11 3.07
C VAL A 498 -4.03 13.05 2.67
N GLY A 499 -4.77 12.06 3.16
CA GLY A 499 -6.19 11.96 2.82
C GLY A 499 -7.09 11.30 3.85
N PHE A 500 -8.35 11.71 3.87
CA PHE A 500 -9.59 11.12 4.38
C PHE A 500 -10.23 9.95 3.61
N ALA A 501 -10.82 8.95 4.26
CA ALA A 501 -12.15 8.51 3.80
C ALA A 501 -13.17 8.56 4.93
N PHE A 502 -14.40 8.95 4.60
CA PHE A 502 -15.53 8.93 5.52
C PHE A 502 -16.81 8.52 4.80
N ARG A 503 -17.75 7.98 5.56
CA ARG A 503 -19.13 7.76 5.14
C ARG A 503 -19.98 8.91 5.64
N LEU A 504 -20.77 9.49 4.74
CA LEU A 504 -21.80 10.49 5.01
C LEU A 504 -23.12 9.89 4.51
N PHE A 505 -24.00 9.53 5.43
CA PHE A 505 -25.22 8.75 5.19
C PHE A 505 -24.93 7.47 4.39
N ASN A 506 -25.51 7.31 3.20
CA ASN A 506 -25.33 6.18 2.30
C ASN A 506 -24.10 6.32 1.38
N LEU A 507 -23.46 7.49 1.34
CA LEU A 507 -22.36 7.79 0.42
C LEU A 507 -21.00 7.73 1.12
N THR A 508 -19.96 7.46 0.34
CA THR A 508 -18.58 7.38 0.83
C THR A 508 -17.72 8.36 0.07
N PHE A 509 -16.96 9.14 0.81
CA PHE A 509 -16.08 10.18 0.30
C PHE A 509 -14.63 9.82 0.57
N ALA A 510 -13.80 9.93 -0.45
CA ALA A 510 -12.35 10.06 -0.33
C ALA A 510 -11.98 11.54 -0.43
N VAL A 511 -11.16 12.07 0.47
CA VAL A 511 -10.70 13.47 0.40
C VAL A 511 -9.19 13.53 0.53
N VAL A 512 -8.51 14.24 -0.37
CA VAL A 512 -7.04 14.25 -0.48
C VAL A 512 -6.53 15.67 -0.53
N SER A 513 -5.52 16.00 0.29
CA SER A 513 -4.75 17.24 0.23
C SER A 513 -3.31 16.89 -0.13
N CYS A 514 -2.74 17.55 -1.14
CA CYS A 514 -1.38 17.29 -1.60
C CYS A 514 -0.56 18.56 -1.86
N HIS A 515 0.73 18.34 -2.03
CA HIS A 515 1.69 19.32 -2.52
C HIS A 515 2.61 18.63 -3.54
N LEU A 516 2.41 18.92 -4.82
CA LEU A 516 3.15 18.30 -5.93
C LEU A 516 4.44 19.07 -6.27
N ALA A 517 5.30 18.45 -7.08
CA ALA A 517 6.58 19.04 -7.47
C ALA A 517 6.44 20.42 -8.14
N SER A 518 7.16 21.40 -7.59
CA SER A 518 7.33 22.72 -8.20
C SER A 518 8.45 22.71 -9.25
N ASP A 519 8.44 23.67 -10.16
CA ASP A 519 9.52 23.79 -11.16
C ASP A 519 10.83 24.22 -10.48
N ARG A 520 11.92 23.54 -10.85
CA ARG A 520 13.28 23.91 -10.47
C ARG A 520 13.77 25.06 -11.33
N SER A 521 14.85 25.71 -10.91
CA SER A 521 15.42 26.88 -11.57
C SER A 521 15.48 26.78 -13.10
N GLY A 522 14.48 27.36 -13.79
CA GLY A 522 14.33 27.33 -15.25
C GLY A 522 13.86 26.02 -15.92
N LYS A 523 13.50 24.94 -15.19
CA LYS A 523 13.06 23.65 -15.77
C LYS A 523 11.68 23.23 -15.28
N SER A 524 10.74 23.03 -16.22
CA SER A 524 9.38 22.54 -15.90
C SER A 524 9.43 21.14 -15.26
N ALA A 525 8.67 20.97 -14.18
CA ALA A 525 8.54 19.70 -13.47
C ALA A 525 7.23 18.97 -13.80
N ILE A 526 6.59 19.26 -14.94
CA ILE A 526 5.27 18.70 -15.32
C ILE A 526 5.24 17.17 -15.29
N LYS A 527 6.23 16.48 -15.88
CA LYS A 527 6.33 15.01 -15.85
C LYS A 527 6.40 14.47 -14.42
N LYS A 528 7.11 15.17 -13.54
CA LYS A 528 7.21 14.82 -12.13
C LYS A 528 5.89 15.02 -11.39
N ARG A 529 5.13 16.09 -11.69
CA ARG A 529 3.77 16.28 -11.17
C ARG A 529 2.83 15.17 -11.60
N HIS A 530 2.90 14.73 -12.88
CA HIS A 530 2.13 13.57 -13.36
C HIS A 530 2.50 12.30 -12.58
N ARG A 531 3.80 12.03 -12.41
CA ARG A 531 4.30 10.87 -11.65
C ARG A 531 3.86 10.92 -10.19
N ASP A 532 3.97 12.09 -9.54
CA ASP A 532 3.54 12.29 -8.15
C ASP A 532 2.03 12.08 -8.00
N GLY A 533 1.19 12.64 -8.89
CA GLY A 533 -0.26 12.42 -8.91
C GLY A 533 -0.64 10.96 -9.11
N THR A 534 -0.02 10.28 -10.08
CA THR A 534 -0.22 8.85 -10.36
C THR A 534 0.08 8.02 -9.11
N ASN A 535 1.21 8.31 -8.47
CA ASN A 535 1.68 7.64 -7.26
C ASN A 535 0.79 7.90 -6.03
N ILE A 536 0.13 9.06 -5.96
CA ILE A 536 -0.83 9.36 -4.89
C ILE A 536 -2.09 8.53 -5.12
N LEU A 537 -2.66 8.52 -6.33
CA LEU A 537 -3.88 7.78 -6.62
C LEU A 537 -3.72 6.27 -6.44
N THR A 538 -2.60 5.69 -6.87
CA THR A 538 -2.30 4.25 -6.75
C THR A 538 -1.85 3.83 -5.34
N GLY A 539 -1.13 4.70 -4.64
CA GLY A 539 -0.52 4.37 -3.35
C GLY A 539 -1.39 4.69 -2.12
N MET A 540 -2.46 5.47 -2.31
CA MET A 540 -3.30 5.94 -1.22
C MET A 540 -4.38 4.93 -0.86
N HIS A 541 -4.30 4.39 0.35
CA HIS A 541 -5.32 3.47 0.87
C HIS A 541 -6.11 4.18 1.97
N LEU A 542 -7.41 4.43 1.71
CA LEU A 542 -8.25 5.26 2.58
C LEU A 542 -9.28 4.47 3.40
N GLN A 543 -9.51 3.20 3.06
CA GLN A 543 -10.39 2.29 3.79
C GLN A 543 -9.58 1.17 4.49
N SER A 544 -10.20 0.46 5.43
CA SER A 544 -9.57 -0.62 6.20
C SER A 544 -9.21 -1.85 5.35
N ILE A 545 -9.80 -1.94 4.15
CA ILE A 545 -9.66 -3.06 3.22
C ILE A 545 -8.62 -2.66 2.17
N ASP A 546 -7.60 -3.50 2.04
CA ASP A 546 -6.55 -3.32 1.04
C ASP A 546 -7.16 -3.53 -0.34
N ASN A 547 -7.28 -2.42 -1.08
CA ASN A 547 -7.86 -2.40 -2.40
C ASN A 547 -6.71 -2.17 -3.37
N GLU A 548 -6.45 -3.17 -4.20
CA GLU A 548 -5.49 -3.13 -5.32
C GLU A 548 -5.98 -2.21 -6.47
N PHE A 549 -6.79 -1.23 -6.12
CA PHE A 549 -7.45 -0.27 -6.99
C PHE A 549 -7.05 1.13 -6.55
N ASP A 550 -7.02 2.03 -7.50
CA ASP A 550 -6.78 3.44 -7.21
C ASP A 550 -7.85 3.98 -6.25
N CYS A 551 -7.43 4.91 -5.39
CA CYS A 551 -8.26 5.38 -4.28
C CYS A 551 -9.61 5.95 -4.73
N HIS A 552 -9.64 6.62 -5.89
CA HIS A 552 -10.82 7.27 -6.46
C HIS A 552 -11.87 6.29 -7.01
N LEU A 553 -11.47 5.04 -7.29
CA LEU A 553 -12.35 3.98 -7.76
C LEU A 553 -13.06 3.25 -6.61
N MET A 554 -12.65 3.51 -5.36
CA MET A 554 -13.11 2.77 -4.17
C MET A 554 -14.02 3.60 -3.25
N ALA A 555 -14.40 4.80 -3.66
CA ALA A 555 -15.32 5.67 -2.94
C ALA A 555 -16.32 6.28 -3.94
N HIS A 556 -17.58 6.42 -3.53
CA HIS A 556 -18.64 7.02 -4.35
C HIS A 556 -18.25 8.38 -4.91
N HIS A 557 -17.61 9.20 -4.07
CA HIS A 557 -17.08 10.51 -4.44
C HIS A 557 -15.64 10.68 -3.95
N THR A 558 -14.83 11.38 -4.73
CA THR A 558 -13.46 11.75 -4.36
C THR A 558 -13.28 13.24 -4.56
N ILE A 559 -12.73 13.94 -3.56
CA ILE A 559 -12.29 15.32 -3.66
C ILE A 559 -10.76 15.33 -3.56
N PHE A 560 -10.09 15.72 -4.64
CA PHE A 560 -8.63 15.77 -4.73
C PHE A 560 -8.19 17.23 -4.83
N MET A 561 -7.49 17.73 -3.81
CA MET A 561 -7.12 19.14 -3.72
C MET A 561 -5.69 19.33 -3.26
N GLY A 562 -5.19 20.56 -3.39
CA GLY A 562 -3.86 20.91 -2.91
C GLY A 562 -3.20 22.00 -3.74
N ASP A 563 -1.92 22.22 -3.44
CA ASP A 563 -1.01 22.88 -4.37
C ASP A 563 -0.50 21.85 -5.38
N LEU A 564 -1.19 21.77 -6.51
CA LEU A 564 -0.86 20.86 -7.61
C LEU A 564 0.32 21.39 -8.44
N ASN A 565 0.71 22.66 -8.26
CA ASN A 565 1.88 23.28 -8.87
C ASN A 565 1.93 23.30 -10.41
N TYR A 566 0.82 23.01 -11.12
CA TYR A 566 0.73 23.19 -12.58
C TYR A 566 0.71 24.67 -12.95
N ARG A 567 1.25 24.99 -14.12
CA ARG A 567 1.56 26.37 -14.54
C ARG A 567 0.81 26.80 -15.79
N LEU A 568 0.66 28.12 -15.95
CA LEU A 568 0.18 28.73 -17.19
C LEU A 568 1.32 28.91 -18.21
N SER A 569 2.04 27.83 -18.52
CA SER A 569 3.24 27.82 -19.36
C SER A 569 2.99 27.20 -20.75
N VAL A 570 1.82 26.62 -20.99
CA VAL A 570 1.48 26.03 -22.30
C VAL A 570 1.47 27.13 -23.37
N LYS A 571 1.94 26.79 -24.57
CA LYS A 571 2.18 27.74 -25.69
C LYS A 571 3.22 28.83 -25.37
N GLU A 572 4.19 28.52 -24.50
CA GLU A 572 5.30 29.42 -24.16
C GLU A 572 4.85 30.81 -23.68
N ALA A 573 3.74 30.86 -22.93
CA ALA A 573 3.14 32.12 -22.49
C ALA A 573 4.12 32.94 -21.64
N SER A 574 4.39 34.18 -22.07
CA SER A 574 5.23 35.10 -21.30
C SER A 574 4.48 35.68 -20.09
N PRO A 575 5.18 36.09 -19.01
CA PRO A 575 4.54 36.76 -17.88
C PRO A 575 3.72 37.98 -18.30
N ASN A 576 4.25 38.80 -19.22
CA ASN A 576 3.57 40.00 -19.72
C ASN A 576 2.25 39.65 -20.44
N ARG A 577 2.24 38.58 -21.25
CA ARG A 577 1.04 38.13 -21.94
C ARG A 577 -0.05 37.74 -20.95
N ILE A 578 0.28 36.95 -19.93
CA ILE A 578 -0.68 36.53 -18.92
C ILE A 578 -1.16 37.71 -18.08
N LEU A 579 -0.28 38.63 -17.69
CA LEU A 579 -0.67 39.86 -16.98
C LEU A 579 -1.65 40.70 -17.80
N ASN A 580 -1.40 40.91 -19.10
CA ASN A 580 -2.30 41.64 -19.98
C ASN A 580 -3.67 40.96 -20.10
N MET A 581 -3.70 39.63 -20.20
CA MET A 581 -4.95 38.86 -20.20
C MET A 581 -5.71 39.05 -18.88
N ILE A 582 -5.05 38.96 -17.72
CA ILE A 582 -5.68 39.22 -16.41
C ILE A 582 -6.25 40.63 -16.37
N THR A 583 -5.49 41.65 -16.80
CA THR A 583 -5.96 43.04 -16.86
C THR A 583 -7.21 43.17 -17.72
N ALA A 584 -7.24 42.54 -18.89
CA ALA A 584 -8.40 42.57 -19.79
C ALA A 584 -9.64 41.97 -19.14
N VAL A 585 -9.51 40.80 -18.50
CA VAL A 585 -10.63 40.14 -17.81
C VAL A 585 -11.18 41.01 -16.67
N VAL A 586 -10.29 41.62 -15.87
CA VAL A 586 -10.70 42.48 -14.74
C VAL A 586 -11.41 43.73 -15.25
N LYS A 587 -10.88 44.40 -16.29
CA LYS A 587 -11.55 45.55 -16.94
C LYS A 587 -12.95 45.19 -17.43
N ASN A 588 -13.07 44.12 -18.21
CA ASN A 588 -14.36 43.64 -18.75
C ASN A 588 -15.37 43.31 -17.64
N SER A 589 -14.89 42.89 -16.47
CA SER A 589 -15.73 42.58 -15.30
C SER A 589 -16.17 43.84 -14.54
N GLN A 590 -15.39 44.93 -14.58
CA GLN A 590 -15.78 46.23 -14.02
C GLN A 590 -16.88 46.90 -14.87
N ASP A 591 -16.85 46.70 -16.19
CA ASP A 591 -17.82 47.28 -17.13
C ASP A 591 -19.20 46.56 -17.11
N ASN A 592 -19.21 45.27 -16.78
CA ASN A 592 -20.43 44.47 -16.63
C ASN A 592 -20.88 44.39 -15.16
N SER A 593 -21.72 45.32 -14.71
CA SER A 593 -22.18 45.47 -13.32
C SER A 593 -23.04 44.31 -12.74
N ALA A 594 -23.07 43.14 -13.37
CA ALA A 594 -23.94 42.00 -13.02
C ALA A 594 -23.20 40.65 -12.82
N MET A 595 -21.89 40.64 -12.54
CA MET A 595 -21.19 39.37 -12.29
C MET A 595 -21.34 38.91 -10.82
N LYS A 596 -22.32 38.04 -10.55
CA LYS A 596 -22.43 37.30 -9.28
C LYS A 596 -21.16 36.45 -9.08
N ARG A 597 -20.38 36.74 -8.04
CA ARG A 597 -19.11 36.05 -7.73
C ARG A 597 -19.31 34.54 -7.56
N GLY A 598 -18.72 33.75 -8.44
CA GLY A 598 -18.38 32.34 -8.20
C GLY A 598 -19.53 31.34 -8.03
N GLN A 599 -20.77 31.69 -8.33
CA GLN A 599 -21.89 30.73 -8.37
C GLN A 599 -21.82 29.88 -9.64
N VAL A 600 -21.89 28.55 -9.47
CA VAL A 600 -21.74 27.54 -10.54
C VAL A 600 -23.09 26.85 -10.86
N PHE A 601 -24.23 27.39 -10.38
CA PHE A 601 -25.64 26.88 -10.46
C PHE A 601 -26.06 25.93 -9.30
N THR A 602 -27.37 25.86 -8.98
CA THR A 602 -27.98 25.03 -7.91
C THR A 602 -28.72 23.80 -8.45
N HIS A 603 -28.92 22.76 -7.63
CA HIS A 603 -29.62 21.53 -8.05
C HIS A 603 -31.05 21.77 -8.60
N SER A 604 -31.77 22.75 -8.06
CA SER A 604 -33.11 23.16 -8.52
C SER A 604 -33.16 23.75 -9.93
N GLN A 605 -32.04 24.28 -10.44
CA GLN A 605 -31.95 24.85 -11.79
C GLN A 605 -31.64 23.80 -12.86
N LEU A 606 -31.26 22.58 -12.46
CA LEU A 606 -30.98 21.45 -13.36
C LEU A 606 -32.28 20.72 -13.79
N HIS A 607 -33.39 20.90 -13.07
CA HIS A 607 -34.64 20.14 -13.27
C HIS A 607 -35.80 20.91 -13.93
N SER A 608 -35.66 22.21 -14.26
CA SER A 608 -36.81 23.05 -14.68
C SER A 608 -37.10 23.15 -16.18
N LYS A 609 -36.53 22.29 -17.06
CA LYS A 609 -36.92 22.25 -18.48
C LYS A 609 -37.41 20.87 -18.91
N GLY A 610 -38.70 20.66 -18.70
CA GLY A 610 -39.45 19.54 -19.23
C GLY A 610 -40.94 19.86 -19.30
N SER A 611 -41.34 20.81 -20.15
CA SER A 611 -42.68 20.88 -20.75
C SER A 611 -42.85 22.08 -21.69
N GLN A 612 -43.38 21.78 -22.88
CA GLN A 612 -43.99 22.66 -23.90
C GLN A 612 -43.06 23.55 -24.76
N GLU A 613 -42.81 23.08 -25.98
CA GLU A 613 -42.49 23.93 -27.16
C GLU A 613 -43.73 23.97 -28.06
N GLU A 614 -44.27 25.17 -28.31
CA GLU A 614 -45.03 25.51 -29.51
C GLU A 614 -44.36 26.72 -30.19
N SER A 615 -44.40 26.71 -31.51
CA SER A 615 -43.59 27.47 -32.46
C SER A 615 -43.87 28.98 -32.54
N ALA A 616 -42.81 29.80 -32.68
CA ALA A 616 -42.77 31.00 -33.54
C ALA A 616 -41.33 31.53 -33.71
N LEU A 617 -41.10 32.18 -34.85
CA LEU A 617 -39.82 32.62 -35.44
C LEU A 617 -39.17 33.86 -34.77
N ASP A 618 -37.84 33.93 -34.91
CA ASP A 618 -36.91 35.07 -34.78
C ASP A 618 -36.81 35.87 -33.46
N HIS A 619 -35.73 35.63 -32.71
CA HIS A 619 -34.63 36.59 -32.47
C HIS A 619 -33.61 36.01 -31.46
N ASP A 620 -32.36 36.47 -31.58
CA ASP A 620 -31.20 36.20 -30.73
C ASP A 620 -31.53 35.83 -29.27
N ASN A 621 -31.10 34.63 -28.83
CA ASN A 621 -30.59 34.48 -27.47
C ASN A 621 -29.77 33.20 -27.24
N ASP A 622 -28.63 33.43 -26.61
CA ASP A 622 -27.65 32.50 -26.08
C ASP A 622 -28.29 31.46 -25.13
N ARG A 623 -28.45 30.20 -25.58
CA ARG A 623 -28.89 29.07 -24.73
C ARG A 623 -27.66 28.23 -24.37
N SER A 624 -27.09 28.55 -23.21
CA SER A 624 -26.03 27.79 -22.55
C SER A 624 -26.50 26.40 -22.11
N VAL A 625 -26.09 25.41 -22.89
CA VAL A 625 -26.00 23.99 -22.52
C VAL A 625 -24.75 23.81 -21.65
N TYR A 626 -24.77 22.87 -20.71
CA TYR A 626 -23.65 22.45 -19.85
C TYR A 626 -22.27 22.66 -20.49
N HIS A 627 -21.49 23.61 -19.95
CA HIS A 627 -20.07 23.72 -20.26
C HIS A 627 -19.25 23.51 -18.98
N LEU A 628 -19.23 22.25 -18.53
CA LEU A 628 -18.05 21.69 -17.89
C LEU A 628 -16.88 21.80 -18.89
N ALA A 629 -15.65 21.98 -18.41
CA ALA A 629 -14.47 21.83 -19.25
C ALA A 629 -14.53 20.44 -19.92
N ASN A 630 -14.56 20.42 -21.26
CA ASN A 630 -14.89 19.25 -22.08
C ASN A 630 -14.17 17.96 -21.64
N SER A 631 -14.94 16.89 -21.41
CA SER A 631 -14.47 15.50 -21.54
C SER A 631 -15.04 14.96 -22.86
N PRO A 632 -14.21 14.52 -23.83
CA PRO A 632 -14.72 14.13 -25.14
C PRO A 632 -15.40 12.75 -25.04
N ALA A 633 -16.72 12.74 -25.14
CA ALA A 633 -17.42 11.59 -25.70
C ALA A 633 -16.96 11.41 -27.15
N ALA A 634 -16.64 10.17 -27.52
CA ALA A 634 -16.05 9.79 -28.79
C ALA A 634 -16.76 10.43 -30.01
N SER A 635 -15.99 11.09 -30.90
CA SER A 635 -16.12 10.92 -32.36
C SER A 635 -15.17 11.82 -33.19
N PHE A 636 -14.73 11.23 -34.32
CA PHE A 636 -14.12 11.79 -35.53
C PHE A 636 -12.66 12.33 -35.56
N ILE A 637 -11.82 11.54 -36.25
CA ILE A 637 -10.52 11.91 -36.83
C ILE A 637 -10.75 12.72 -38.12
N PRO A 638 -10.07 13.87 -38.33
CA PRO A 638 -9.73 14.32 -39.66
C PRO A 638 -8.23 14.13 -39.90
N ARG A 639 -7.91 13.35 -40.96
CA ARG A 639 -6.59 13.20 -41.56
C ARG A 639 -5.96 14.58 -41.82
N ILE A 640 -4.78 14.86 -41.26
CA ILE A 640 -3.94 15.96 -41.74
C ILE A 640 -2.81 15.41 -42.60
N ARG A 641 -2.81 15.93 -43.82
CA ARG A 641 -1.88 15.71 -44.93
C ARG A 641 -0.50 16.27 -44.56
N ALA A 642 0.54 15.47 -44.80
CA ALA A 642 1.93 15.88 -44.68
C ALA A 642 2.22 17.13 -45.53
N LEU A 643 2.80 18.16 -44.91
CA LEU A 643 3.50 19.23 -45.62
C LEU A 643 4.90 19.38 -45.01
N ARG A 644 5.87 19.31 -45.93
CA ARG A 644 7.33 19.35 -45.77
C ARG A 644 7.82 20.50 -44.89
N ALA A 645 8.80 20.17 -44.05
CA ALA A 645 9.75 21.14 -43.49
C ALA A 645 10.75 21.62 -44.55
N PRO A 646 11.16 22.89 -44.51
CA PRO A 646 12.46 23.32 -45.03
C PRO A 646 13.47 23.55 -43.89
N SER A 647 14.72 23.45 -44.31
CA SER A 647 15.99 23.26 -43.62
C SER A 647 16.56 24.48 -42.88
N GLN A 648 17.56 24.15 -42.06
CA GLN A 648 18.52 25.00 -41.34
C GLN A 648 19.24 26.05 -42.20
N GLU A 649 19.54 27.19 -41.57
CA GLU A 649 20.70 28.08 -41.67
C GLU A 649 20.39 29.20 -40.64
N SER A 650 21.24 29.80 -39.82
CA SER A 650 22.68 29.89 -39.58
C SER A 650 22.80 30.99 -38.50
N LYS A 651 23.68 30.83 -37.50
CA LYS A 651 23.95 31.88 -36.51
C LYS A 651 24.65 33.07 -37.18
N ASP A 652 24.18 34.29 -36.94
CA ASP A 652 25.05 35.46 -36.80
C ASP A 652 24.38 36.55 -35.95
N SER A 653 25.19 37.12 -35.07
CA SER A 653 24.93 38.21 -34.14
C SER A 653 25.02 39.58 -34.82
N ILE A 654 24.15 40.54 -34.45
CA ILE A 654 24.43 41.99 -34.43
C ILE A 654 23.42 42.70 -33.51
N ASP A 655 23.93 43.72 -32.82
CA ASP A 655 23.35 44.61 -31.83
C ASP A 655 22.04 45.33 -32.19
N GLY A 656 21.28 45.61 -31.12
CA GLY A 656 20.65 46.92 -30.87
C GLY A 656 19.61 47.43 -31.86
N LEU A 657 18.32 47.22 -31.55
CA LEU A 657 17.33 48.28 -31.71
C LEU A 657 16.13 48.07 -30.77
N ASP A 658 15.89 49.11 -29.99
CA ASP A 658 14.69 49.37 -29.22
C ASP A 658 13.47 49.40 -30.18
N SER A 659 12.52 48.48 -29.99
CA SER A 659 11.23 48.57 -30.67
C SER A 659 10.13 48.00 -29.77
N THR A 660 9.43 48.93 -29.12
CA THR A 660 8.02 48.89 -28.77
C THR A 660 7.19 48.13 -29.81
N PHE A 661 7.06 46.81 -29.65
CA PHE A 661 5.96 46.05 -30.26
C PHE A 661 4.72 46.27 -29.39
N SER A 662 3.96 47.30 -29.75
CA SER A 662 2.57 47.45 -29.37
C SER A 662 1.74 46.37 -30.07
N ASP A 663 1.63 45.19 -29.45
CA ASP A 663 0.63 44.19 -29.82
C ASP A 663 -0.75 44.70 -29.38
N ASN A 664 -1.37 45.53 -30.22
CA ASN A 664 -2.80 45.81 -30.20
C ASN A 664 -3.56 44.58 -30.73
N LEU A 665 -3.55 43.48 -29.96
CA LEU A 665 -4.58 42.44 -30.07
C LEU A 665 -5.87 43.01 -29.44
N SER A 666 -7.02 42.91 -30.11
CA SER A 666 -8.29 43.39 -29.53
C SER A 666 -8.68 42.50 -28.33
N PHE A 667 -8.37 42.97 -27.12
CA PHE A 667 -8.61 42.26 -25.85
C PHE A 667 -10.09 42.29 -25.38
N THR A 668 -11.05 42.58 -26.26
CA THR A 668 -12.46 42.79 -25.88
C THR A 668 -13.17 41.52 -25.40
N ASP A 669 -12.73 40.32 -25.83
CA ASP A 669 -13.42 39.05 -25.54
C ASP A 669 -12.66 38.10 -24.59
N VAL A 670 -11.63 38.58 -23.88
CA VAL A 670 -10.84 37.73 -22.98
C VAL A 670 -11.59 37.46 -21.67
N SER A 671 -11.67 36.19 -21.28
CA SER A 671 -12.28 35.73 -20.02
C SER A 671 -11.31 34.87 -19.21
N TRP A 672 -11.66 34.54 -17.96
CA TRP A 672 -10.87 33.57 -17.17
C TRP A 672 -10.69 32.22 -17.88
N LYS A 673 -11.66 31.81 -18.71
CA LYS A 673 -11.58 30.60 -19.53
C LYS A 673 -10.44 30.67 -20.55
N SER A 674 -10.21 31.85 -21.13
CA SER A 674 -9.13 32.07 -22.10
C SER A 674 -7.74 31.83 -21.50
N LEU A 675 -7.56 31.98 -20.18
CA LEU A 675 -6.30 31.66 -19.52
C LEU A 675 -6.08 30.14 -19.42
N LEU A 676 -7.15 29.32 -19.38
CA LEU A 676 -7.04 27.86 -19.27
C LEU A 676 -6.46 27.21 -20.54
N ASP A 677 -6.51 27.92 -21.68
CA ASP A 677 -5.82 27.55 -22.92
C ASP A 677 -4.28 27.56 -22.79
N HIS A 678 -3.77 28.06 -21.66
CA HIS A 678 -2.35 28.05 -21.28
C HIS A 678 -2.06 27.15 -20.06
N ASP A 679 -3.07 26.51 -19.46
CA ASP A 679 -2.96 25.73 -18.22
C ASP A 679 -2.48 24.30 -18.47
N GLU A 680 -1.33 23.94 -17.87
CA GLU A 680 -0.75 22.59 -17.99
C GLU A 680 -1.69 21.49 -17.46
N LEU A 681 -2.43 21.75 -16.37
CA LEU A 681 -3.32 20.74 -15.77
C LEU A 681 -4.52 20.47 -16.67
N HIS A 682 -5.18 21.53 -17.15
CA HIS A 682 -6.33 21.43 -18.04
C HIS A 682 -6.01 20.59 -19.30
N HIS A 683 -4.86 20.84 -19.94
CA HIS A 683 -4.42 20.04 -21.09
C HIS A 683 -4.11 18.60 -20.69
N SER A 684 -3.37 18.40 -19.58
CA SER A 684 -3.00 17.06 -19.13
C SER A 684 -4.22 16.18 -18.79
N MET A 685 -5.29 16.78 -18.25
CA MET A 685 -6.56 16.11 -17.97
C MET A 685 -7.31 15.79 -19.26
N THR A 686 -7.43 16.77 -20.18
CA THR A 686 -8.11 16.62 -21.47
C THR A 686 -7.45 15.53 -22.33
N ASP A 687 -6.12 15.47 -22.33
CA ASP A 687 -5.33 14.49 -23.06
C ASP A 687 -5.31 13.10 -22.38
N GLY A 688 -5.91 12.96 -21.19
CA GLY A 688 -5.95 11.71 -20.42
C GLY A 688 -4.60 11.28 -19.83
N VAL A 689 -3.65 12.22 -19.69
CA VAL A 689 -2.29 11.97 -19.16
C VAL A 689 -2.29 11.84 -17.64
N ILE A 690 -3.20 12.50 -16.94
CA ILE A 690 -3.37 12.43 -15.48
C ILE A 690 -4.78 12.88 -15.09
N PHE A 691 -5.29 12.45 -13.93
CA PHE A 691 -6.64 12.80 -13.43
C PHE A 691 -7.76 12.62 -14.47
N HIS A 692 -7.65 11.61 -15.32
CA HIS A 692 -8.70 11.23 -16.24
C HIS A 692 -10.01 10.93 -15.49
N GLU A 693 -11.14 11.38 -16.05
CA GLU A 693 -12.50 11.33 -15.46
C GLU A 693 -12.69 12.15 -14.18
N PHE A 694 -11.67 12.86 -13.68
CA PHE A 694 -11.90 13.93 -12.71
C PHE A 694 -12.46 15.17 -13.39
N ASP A 695 -13.33 15.86 -12.67
CA ASP A 695 -13.88 17.15 -13.03
C ASP A 695 -13.25 18.27 -12.23
N GLU A 696 -13.28 19.46 -12.82
CA GLU A 696 -13.00 20.71 -12.14
C GLU A 696 -14.12 21.71 -12.44
N ALA A 697 -14.58 22.41 -11.41
CA ALA A 697 -15.56 23.47 -11.59
C ALA A 697 -14.96 24.63 -12.41
N LYS A 698 -15.83 25.40 -13.08
CA LYS A 698 -15.39 26.53 -13.92
C LYS A 698 -14.62 27.55 -13.07
N ILE A 699 -13.36 27.78 -13.42
CA ILE A 699 -12.54 28.82 -12.78
C ILE A 699 -13.04 30.20 -13.22
N SER A 700 -13.44 31.02 -12.24
CA SER A 700 -13.92 32.40 -12.44
C SER A 700 -13.20 33.41 -11.55
N PHE A 701 -11.96 33.10 -11.16
CA PHE A 701 -11.12 33.91 -10.28
C PHE A 701 -9.71 34.03 -10.85
N ALA A 702 -8.93 35.01 -10.36
CA ALA A 702 -7.57 35.26 -10.85
C ALA A 702 -6.57 34.16 -10.48
N PRO A 703 -5.46 33.99 -11.23
CA PRO A 703 -4.40 33.06 -10.86
C PRO A 703 -3.94 33.28 -9.41
N THR A 704 -3.85 32.19 -8.66
CA THR A 704 -3.63 32.21 -7.20
C THR A 704 -2.17 32.31 -6.81
N TYR A 705 -1.26 32.10 -7.75
CA TYR A 705 0.19 32.14 -7.56
C TYR A 705 0.87 32.86 -8.74
N ARG A 706 2.04 33.46 -8.63
CA ARG A 706 2.72 33.86 -7.40
C ARG A 706 2.31 35.28 -7.04
N ARG A 707 1.52 35.43 -5.98
CA ARG A 707 1.00 36.72 -5.54
C ARG A 707 2.05 37.49 -4.74
N ALA A 708 2.03 38.80 -4.88
CA ALA A 708 2.75 39.67 -3.95
C ALA A 708 2.05 39.65 -2.58
N VAL A 709 2.81 39.36 -1.53
CA VAL A 709 2.32 39.32 -0.14
C VAL A 709 1.80 40.70 0.26
N GLY A 710 0.68 40.75 0.99
CA GLY A 710 0.03 42.01 1.38
C GLY A 710 -0.75 42.73 0.27
N LYS A 711 -0.82 42.18 -0.95
CA LYS A 711 -1.58 42.75 -2.07
C LYS A 711 -2.85 41.93 -2.34
N MET A 712 -3.93 42.64 -2.68
CA MET A 712 -5.25 42.07 -2.96
C MET A 712 -5.78 42.61 -4.28
N LEU A 713 -6.49 41.77 -5.04
CA LEU A 713 -7.25 42.22 -6.20
C LEU A 713 -8.55 42.87 -5.73
N ASP A 714 -8.64 44.20 -5.85
CA ASP A 714 -9.87 44.94 -5.54
C ASP A 714 -10.71 45.14 -6.80
N ILE A 715 -11.69 44.27 -6.98
CA ILE A 715 -12.64 44.31 -8.11
C ILE A 715 -13.69 45.42 -7.93
N VAL A 716 -13.83 45.99 -6.72
CA VAL A 716 -14.85 47.00 -6.39
C VAL A 716 -14.35 48.43 -6.63
N SER A 717 -13.06 48.60 -6.94
CA SER A 717 -12.47 49.90 -7.27
C SER A 717 -13.20 50.56 -8.46
N THR A 718 -13.55 51.84 -8.30
CA THR A 718 -14.19 52.68 -9.32
C THR A 718 -13.21 53.24 -10.36
N THR A 719 -11.91 52.97 -10.20
CA THR A 719 -10.88 53.40 -11.15
C THR A 719 -10.61 52.31 -12.19
N PRO A 720 -10.35 52.68 -13.46
CA PRO A 720 -10.02 51.71 -14.50
C PRO A 720 -8.78 50.89 -14.13
N TRP A 721 -8.92 49.57 -14.10
CA TRP A 721 -7.83 48.67 -13.73
C TRP A 721 -6.69 48.70 -14.76
N THR A 722 -5.44 48.83 -14.33
CA THR A 722 -4.27 48.97 -15.24
C THR A 722 -3.34 47.76 -15.23
N VAL A 723 -2.50 47.64 -16.27
CA VAL A 723 -1.45 46.60 -16.33
C VAL A 723 -0.43 46.80 -15.21
N ALA A 724 -0.08 48.05 -14.87
CA ALA A 724 0.82 48.36 -13.77
C ALA A 724 0.28 47.84 -12.42
N GLN A 725 -1.00 48.09 -12.12
CA GLN A 725 -1.67 47.54 -10.93
C GLN A 725 -1.69 46.01 -10.94
N THR A 726 -1.93 45.40 -12.10
CA THR A 726 -1.88 43.94 -12.25
C THR A 726 -0.47 43.41 -11.98
N ASN A 727 0.57 44.08 -12.49
CA ASN A 727 1.96 43.72 -12.28
C ASN A 727 2.35 43.82 -10.79
N GLU A 728 1.82 44.79 -10.05
CA GLU A 728 2.02 44.86 -8.59
C GLU A 728 1.38 43.70 -7.81
N LEU A 729 0.37 43.03 -8.36
CA LEU A 729 -0.27 41.89 -7.70
C LEU A 729 0.55 40.60 -7.75
N TYR A 730 1.53 40.51 -8.66
CA TYR A 730 2.25 39.29 -8.96
C TYR A 730 3.77 39.47 -8.87
N THR A 731 4.46 38.47 -8.31
CA THR A 731 5.92 38.41 -8.36
C THR A 731 6.36 37.59 -9.56
N THR A 732 6.67 38.26 -10.67
CA THR A 732 7.04 37.62 -11.95
C THR A 732 8.54 37.40 -12.13
N ILE A 733 9.39 38.09 -11.35
CA ILE A 733 10.85 37.93 -11.37
C ILE A 733 11.30 37.45 -9.99
N LEU A 734 11.96 36.30 -9.95
CA LEU A 734 12.51 35.73 -8.72
C LEU A 734 13.84 36.39 -8.35
N LYS A 735 14.24 36.26 -7.08
CA LYS A 735 15.57 36.73 -6.60
C LYS A 735 16.74 36.13 -7.39
N SER A 736 16.56 34.95 -8.00
CA SER A 736 17.54 34.30 -8.87
C SER A 736 17.59 34.86 -10.30
N GLY A 737 16.75 35.84 -10.65
CA GLY A 737 16.62 36.39 -11.99
C GLY A 737 15.69 35.60 -12.92
N GLU A 738 15.16 34.47 -12.47
CA GLU A 738 14.21 33.67 -13.24
C GLU A 738 12.84 34.32 -13.36
N LYS A 739 12.23 34.18 -14.54
CA LYS A 739 10.86 34.61 -14.80
C LYS A 739 9.86 33.52 -14.37
N ARG A 740 8.77 33.93 -13.73
CA ARG A 740 7.62 33.07 -13.37
C ARG A 740 6.33 33.69 -13.87
N VAL A 741 5.47 32.83 -14.38
CA VAL A 741 4.17 33.22 -14.94
C VAL A 741 3.10 33.05 -13.85
N PRO A 742 2.18 34.02 -13.66
CA PRO A 742 1.00 33.81 -12.83
C PRO A 742 0.28 32.50 -13.20
N SER A 743 -0.09 31.68 -12.21
CA SER A 743 -0.56 30.31 -12.41
C SER A 743 -1.65 29.90 -11.43
N TYR A 744 -2.51 28.97 -11.85
CA TYR A 744 -3.50 28.29 -11.01
C TYR A 744 -2.88 27.03 -10.39
N THR A 745 -2.04 27.23 -9.37
CA THR A 745 -1.35 26.13 -8.68
C THR A 745 -2.25 25.42 -7.69
N ASP A 746 -3.17 26.15 -7.07
CA ASP A 746 -4.09 25.67 -6.03
C ASP A 746 -5.41 25.23 -6.67
N ARG A 747 -5.76 23.94 -6.56
CA ARG A 747 -6.88 23.35 -7.32
C ARG A 747 -7.71 22.41 -6.45
N ILE A 748 -9.00 22.28 -6.79
CA ILE A 748 -9.92 21.30 -6.21
C ILE A 748 -10.59 20.54 -7.36
N LEU A 749 -10.19 19.28 -7.52
CA LEU A 749 -10.76 18.34 -8.47
C LEU A 749 -11.73 17.41 -7.75
N PHE A 750 -12.71 16.87 -8.48
CA PHE A 750 -13.62 15.87 -7.93
C PHE A 750 -13.95 14.76 -8.94
N HIS A 751 -14.20 13.56 -8.44
CA HIS A 751 -14.56 12.39 -9.23
C HIS A 751 -15.72 11.67 -8.56
N SER A 752 -16.63 11.12 -9.35
CA SER A 752 -17.75 10.32 -8.86
C SER A 752 -17.83 9.01 -9.62
N LEU A 753 -18.19 7.92 -8.93
CA LEU A 753 -18.42 6.64 -9.61
C LEU A 753 -19.59 6.73 -10.61
N PRO A 754 -19.61 5.85 -11.63
CA PRO A 754 -20.68 5.85 -12.61
C PRO A 754 -22.07 5.62 -11.96
N GLY A 755 -23.04 6.48 -12.26
CA GLY A 755 -24.40 6.37 -11.70
C GLY A 755 -24.61 6.99 -10.32
N VAL A 756 -23.60 7.69 -9.77
CA VAL A 756 -23.77 8.54 -8.57
C VAL A 756 -23.34 9.99 -8.78
N ARG A 757 -22.90 10.36 -9.99
CA ARG A 757 -22.36 11.69 -10.32
C ARG A 757 -23.37 12.83 -10.11
N ASP A 758 -24.64 12.57 -10.35
CA ASP A 758 -25.76 13.50 -10.13
C ASP A 758 -26.00 13.82 -8.64
N ARG A 759 -25.47 13.01 -7.73
CA ARG A 759 -25.59 13.23 -6.28
C ARG A 759 -24.57 14.20 -5.70
N LEU A 760 -23.63 14.69 -6.51
CA LEU A 760 -22.61 15.65 -6.09
C LEU A 760 -22.56 16.82 -7.06
N ALA A 761 -23.00 17.99 -6.60
CA ALA A 761 -22.95 19.22 -7.39
C ALA A 761 -21.99 20.22 -6.75
N CYS A 762 -21.00 20.70 -7.51
CA CYS A 762 -20.19 21.85 -7.09
C CYS A 762 -20.96 23.14 -7.39
N VAL A 763 -21.45 23.82 -6.36
CA VAL A 763 -22.32 25.01 -6.49
C VAL A 763 -21.53 26.32 -6.41
N GLN A 764 -20.30 26.27 -5.88
CA GLN A 764 -19.41 27.42 -5.77
C GLN A 764 -17.96 27.00 -5.94
N TYR A 765 -17.18 27.78 -6.70
CA TYR A 765 -15.71 27.63 -6.80
C TYR A 765 -15.03 29.01 -6.81
N THR A 766 -14.30 29.33 -5.75
CA THR A 766 -13.82 30.69 -5.50
C THR A 766 -12.42 30.74 -4.87
N SER A 767 -11.74 31.88 -5.03
CA SER A 767 -10.50 32.22 -4.33
C SER A 767 -10.74 33.33 -3.29
N ALA A 768 -10.10 33.24 -2.12
CA ALA A 768 -10.20 34.21 -1.05
C ALA A 768 -9.10 35.29 -1.17
N GLU A 769 -9.39 36.36 -1.92
CA GLU A 769 -8.44 37.46 -2.19
C GLU A 769 -7.98 38.23 -0.94
N CYS A 770 -8.80 38.26 0.11
CA CYS A 770 -8.53 38.95 1.37
C CYS A 770 -7.45 38.29 2.25
N VAL A 771 -7.08 37.04 1.96
CA VAL A 771 -5.97 36.37 2.64
C VAL A 771 -4.67 36.76 1.96
N ASP A 772 -3.82 37.47 2.69
CA ASP A 772 -2.62 38.13 2.17
C ASP A 772 -1.33 37.71 2.88
N THR A 773 -1.40 36.69 3.74
CA THR A 773 -0.29 36.17 4.54
C THR A 773 0.68 35.27 3.77
N SER A 774 0.35 34.93 2.51
CA SER A 774 1.08 34.00 1.64
C SER A 774 1.22 34.58 0.23
N ASP A 775 2.15 34.04 -0.56
CA ASP A 775 2.22 34.27 -2.01
C ASP A 775 1.26 33.39 -2.82
N HIS A 776 0.39 32.65 -2.12
CA HIS A 776 -0.79 31.96 -2.65
C HIS A 776 -2.10 32.58 -2.11
N LYS A 777 -3.21 32.35 -2.82
CA LYS A 777 -4.57 32.64 -2.32
C LYS A 777 -5.32 31.34 -2.03
N PRO A 778 -6.05 31.24 -0.90
CA PRO A 778 -6.87 30.06 -0.62
C PRO A 778 -7.93 29.85 -1.68
N VAL A 779 -8.14 28.59 -2.07
CA VAL A 779 -9.17 28.18 -3.04
C VAL A 779 -10.20 27.32 -2.33
N SER A 780 -11.48 27.50 -2.65
CA SER A 780 -12.59 26.82 -1.97
C SER A 780 -13.70 26.39 -2.93
N CYS A 781 -14.26 25.21 -2.70
CA CYS A 781 -15.47 24.68 -3.30
C CYS A 781 -16.57 24.50 -2.25
N VAL A 782 -17.82 24.73 -2.65
CA VAL A 782 -18.99 24.24 -1.93
C VAL A 782 -19.65 23.14 -2.76
N PHE A 783 -19.85 21.99 -2.16
CA PHE A 783 -20.57 20.87 -2.75
C PHE A 783 -21.92 20.68 -2.07
N GLU A 784 -22.96 20.54 -2.87
CA GLU A 784 -24.27 20.05 -2.47
C GLU A 784 -24.33 18.54 -2.75
N VAL A 785 -24.76 17.77 -1.75
CA VAL A 785 -24.76 16.31 -1.76
C VAL A 785 -26.16 15.78 -1.51
N LEU A 786 -26.68 14.95 -2.42
CA LEU A 786 -27.96 14.28 -2.26
C LEU A 786 -27.82 12.93 -1.55
N VAL A 787 -28.33 12.85 -0.32
CA VAL A 787 -28.26 11.66 0.52
C VAL A 787 -29.63 11.02 0.75
N ASP A 788 -29.65 9.70 0.97
CA ASP A 788 -30.88 8.96 1.29
C ASP A 788 -31.16 9.02 2.81
N LYS A 789 -32.37 9.44 3.23
CA LYS A 789 -32.78 9.54 4.65
C LYS A 789 -32.95 8.19 5.37
N ASP A 790 -33.27 7.12 4.64
CA ASP A 790 -33.68 5.82 5.21
C ASP A 790 -32.52 4.93 5.69
N VAL A 791 -31.33 5.48 5.98
CA VAL A 791 -30.23 4.68 6.55
C VAL A 791 -30.50 4.49 8.05
N PRO A 792 -30.72 3.25 8.53
CA PRO A 792 -31.06 3.01 9.93
C PRO A 792 -29.94 3.47 10.86
N ARG A 793 -30.36 4.06 11.99
CA ARG A 793 -29.55 4.36 13.17
C ARG A 793 -28.58 3.21 13.42
N ARG A 794 -27.30 3.51 13.59
CA ARG A 794 -26.40 2.54 14.21
C ARG A 794 -26.89 2.35 15.65
N PRO A 795 -27.14 1.13 16.13
CA PRO A 795 -27.27 0.88 17.56
C PRO A 795 -25.86 0.98 18.16
N ASP A 796 -25.32 2.19 18.27
CA ASP A 796 -24.04 2.40 18.93
C ASP A 796 -24.31 2.74 20.41
N LEU A 797 -23.70 1.95 21.28
CA LEU A 797 -23.02 2.42 22.50
C LEU A 797 -23.83 3.13 23.61
N MET A 798 -25.17 3.12 23.60
CA MET A 798 -25.94 3.41 24.81
C MET A 798 -27.16 2.49 24.92
N HIS A 799 -27.27 1.84 26.09
CA HIS A 799 -28.33 0.93 26.56
C HIS A 799 -28.35 -0.49 25.97
N ILE A 800 -27.82 -1.40 26.79
CA ILE A 800 -28.25 -2.80 26.87
C ILE A 800 -29.67 -2.75 27.42
N GLU A 801 -30.68 -2.90 26.58
CA GLU A 801 -32.05 -3.40 26.88
C GLU A 801 -32.94 -3.08 25.68
N ASP A 802 -33.02 -4.05 24.75
CA ASP A 802 -34.21 -4.48 24.01
C ASP A 802 -33.90 -4.93 22.56
N PRO A 803 -34.28 -6.15 22.15
CA PRO A 803 -34.19 -6.59 20.76
C PRO A 803 -35.43 -6.11 19.98
N PRO A 804 -35.26 -5.75 18.71
CA PRO A 804 -36.06 -6.44 17.71
C PRO A 804 -35.21 -6.74 16.48
N ARG A 805 -34.68 -7.96 16.37
CA ARG A 805 -34.16 -8.46 15.10
C ARG A 805 -35.26 -9.26 14.42
N GLU A 806 -36.06 -8.60 13.60
CA GLU A 806 -36.62 -9.29 12.44
C GLU A 806 -35.44 -9.89 11.66
N LEU A 807 -35.52 -11.19 11.38
CA LEU A 807 -34.53 -11.93 10.61
C LEU A 807 -34.51 -11.33 9.19
N GLN A 808 -33.61 -10.38 8.91
CA GLN A 808 -33.48 -9.83 7.56
C GLN A 808 -33.06 -10.96 6.61
N SER A 809 -33.96 -11.38 5.73
CA SER A 809 -33.70 -12.43 4.76
C SER A 809 -32.52 -12.04 3.86
N LEU A 810 -31.47 -12.86 3.82
CA LEU A 810 -30.34 -12.65 2.92
C LEU A 810 -30.79 -12.70 1.46
N LYS A 811 -30.27 -11.79 0.65
CA LYS A 811 -30.48 -11.78 -0.81
C LYS A 811 -29.19 -12.24 -1.49
N LEU A 812 -29.31 -13.17 -2.43
CA LEU A 812 -28.22 -13.57 -3.31
C LEU A 812 -28.25 -12.69 -4.55
N LEU A 813 -27.20 -11.90 -4.74
CA LEU A 813 -27.01 -11.06 -5.91
C LEU A 813 -26.01 -11.74 -6.85
N THR A 814 -26.39 -11.96 -8.10
CA THR A 814 -25.49 -12.53 -9.12
C THR A 814 -25.31 -11.56 -10.28
N VAL A 815 -24.07 -11.12 -10.47
CA VAL A 815 -23.67 -10.31 -11.63
C VAL A 815 -23.08 -11.20 -12.72
N GLN A 816 -23.47 -10.93 -13.96
CA GLN A 816 -22.95 -11.63 -15.15
C GLN A 816 -22.50 -10.61 -16.20
N PHE A 817 -21.25 -10.74 -16.64
CA PHE A 817 -20.69 -10.01 -17.77
C PHE A 817 -20.55 -10.93 -18.98
N SER A 818 -20.87 -10.43 -20.18
CA SER A 818 -20.76 -11.19 -21.42
C SER A 818 -20.42 -10.27 -22.60
N LYS A 819 -19.98 -10.85 -23.72
CA LYS A 819 -19.62 -10.11 -24.95
C LYS A 819 -18.58 -9.01 -24.69
N LEU A 820 -17.57 -9.31 -23.87
CA LEU A 820 -16.57 -8.35 -23.44
C LEU A 820 -15.57 -8.05 -24.57
N THR A 821 -15.37 -6.77 -24.85
CA THR A 821 -14.40 -6.26 -25.82
C THR A 821 -13.46 -5.31 -25.11
N LEU A 822 -12.16 -5.60 -25.18
CA LEU A 822 -11.10 -4.83 -24.52
C LEU A 822 -10.23 -4.16 -25.59
N THR A 823 -10.14 -2.83 -25.53
CA THR A 823 -9.31 -2.02 -26.42
C THR A 823 -8.30 -1.22 -25.61
N TRP A 824 -7.01 -1.42 -25.87
CA TRP A 824 -5.94 -0.66 -25.22
C TRP A 824 -5.68 0.66 -25.98
N GLY A 825 -5.38 1.73 -25.24
CA GLY A 825 -4.98 3.02 -25.77
C GLY A 825 -3.46 3.19 -25.86
N ALA A 826 -3.00 4.22 -26.58
CA ALA A 826 -1.58 4.51 -26.81
C ALA A 826 -0.75 4.74 -25.53
N ALA A 827 -1.39 5.09 -24.40
CA ALA A 827 -0.71 5.34 -23.13
C ALA A 827 0.01 4.12 -22.55
N LEU A 828 -0.36 2.89 -22.94
CA LEU A 828 0.37 1.67 -22.53
C LEU A 828 1.79 1.63 -23.13
N GLU A 829 2.02 2.28 -24.28
CA GLU A 829 3.31 2.26 -25.00
C GLU A 829 4.40 3.07 -24.28
N LYS A 830 4.05 4.16 -23.60
CA LYS A 830 5.01 4.98 -22.82
C LYS A 830 5.41 4.33 -21.49
N PHE A 831 4.59 3.42 -20.97
CA PHE A 831 4.86 2.75 -19.69
C PHE A 831 6.04 1.77 -19.78
N VAL A 832 6.31 1.22 -20.96
CA VAL A 832 7.40 0.26 -21.19
C VAL A 832 8.73 0.95 -21.53
N SER A 833 8.69 2.18 -22.05
CA SER A 833 9.89 2.88 -22.52
C SER A 833 10.50 3.88 -21.53
N GLU A 834 9.80 4.24 -20.45
CA GLU A 834 10.22 5.30 -19.51
C GLU A 834 10.72 4.77 -18.15
N ASP A 835 10.74 3.46 -17.92
CA ASP A 835 11.21 2.86 -16.66
C ASP A 835 12.76 2.82 -16.53
N ASP A 836 13.51 3.19 -17.58
CA ASP A 836 14.99 3.11 -17.59
C ASP A 836 15.76 4.44 -17.61
N ASP A 837 15.12 5.60 -17.78
CA ASP A 837 15.83 6.90 -17.88
C ASP A 837 15.39 7.89 -16.81
N ASP A 838 15.88 7.75 -15.58
CA ASP A 838 16.11 8.85 -14.62
C ASP A 838 16.86 8.28 -13.40
N GLU A 839 18.15 7.97 -13.57
CA GLU A 839 19.06 7.89 -12.42
C GLU A 839 19.07 9.25 -11.71
N ASP A 840 18.92 9.21 -10.38
CA ASP A 840 19.20 10.35 -9.52
C ASP A 840 20.70 10.72 -9.66
N ASP A 841 21.02 11.58 -10.63
CA ASP A 841 22.37 12.11 -10.84
C ASP A 841 22.70 13.15 -9.75
N ASP A 842 23.38 12.68 -8.70
CA ASP A 842 24.30 13.47 -7.87
C ASP A 842 25.21 12.50 -7.09
N SER A 843 26.14 11.84 -7.78
CA SER A 843 27.36 11.34 -7.13
C SER A 843 28.52 11.29 -8.12
N ASN A 844 29.29 12.37 -8.12
CA ASN A 844 30.60 12.45 -8.74
C ASN A 844 31.57 11.56 -7.93
N GLU A 845 31.86 10.34 -8.39
CA GLU A 845 33.04 9.60 -7.93
C GLU A 845 33.65 8.77 -9.07
N SER A 846 34.94 9.05 -9.29
CA SER A 846 35.84 8.49 -10.29
C SER A 846 35.89 6.95 -10.28
N ARG A 847 35.68 6.33 -11.45
CA ARG A 847 36.25 5.02 -11.77
C ARG A 847 36.76 4.97 -13.20
N HIS A 848 38.09 4.85 -13.31
CA HIS A 848 38.77 4.37 -14.49
C HIS A 848 38.22 2.99 -14.89
N GLY A 849 37.86 2.84 -16.16
CA GLY A 849 37.57 1.55 -16.79
C GLY A 849 37.77 1.67 -18.30
N LEU A 850 38.65 0.82 -18.84
CA LEU A 850 38.99 0.75 -20.26
C LEU A 850 37.75 0.51 -21.14
N ALA A 851 37.69 1.21 -22.27
CA ALA A 851 36.72 1.00 -23.34
C ALA A 851 37.09 -0.21 -24.23
N PRO A 852 36.12 -0.99 -24.72
CA PRO A 852 36.22 -1.71 -25.98
C PRO A 852 35.57 -0.90 -27.13
N PRO A 853 36.00 -1.13 -28.39
CA PRO A 853 35.78 -0.18 -29.48
C PRO A 853 34.39 -0.28 -30.11
N ALA A 854 34.01 0.83 -30.73
CA ALA A 854 32.83 1.01 -31.55
C ALA A 854 32.88 0.13 -32.81
N ASP A 855 31.78 -0.56 -33.09
CA ASP A 855 31.46 -1.01 -34.45
C ASP A 855 30.25 -0.25 -34.96
N SER A 856 30.55 0.58 -35.96
CA SER A 856 29.63 1.23 -36.88
C SER A 856 28.93 0.19 -37.75
N ASN A 857 27.60 0.19 -37.75
CA ASN A 857 26.79 0.04 -38.96
C ASN A 857 25.31 0.26 -38.63
N ALA A 858 24.87 1.51 -38.79
CA ALA A 858 23.48 1.83 -39.01
C ALA A 858 23.20 1.69 -40.52
N THR A 859 22.26 0.82 -40.89
CA THR A 859 21.54 0.92 -42.17
C THR A 859 20.10 0.42 -41.98
N ASP A 860 19.17 1.32 -42.27
CA ASP A 860 17.79 1.13 -42.71
C ASP A 860 16.97 -0.07 -42.20
N MET A 861 16.14 0.18 -41.17
CA MET A 861 14.84 -0.49 -41.00
C MET A 861 13.83 0.47 -40.33
N THR A 862 13.46 1.56 -41.00
CA THR A 862 12.40 2.50 -40.54
C THR A 862 11.03 2.26 -41.18
N ALA A 863 10.80 1.09 -41.78
CA ALA A 863 9.51 0.78 -42.41
C ALA A 863 9.08 -0.69 -42.20
N SER A 864 8.88 -1.12 -40.94
CA SER A 864 8.09 -2.35 -40.66
C SER A 864 7.48 -2.47 -39.25
N ILE A 865 7.74 -1.54 -38.33
CA ILE A 865 7.20 -1.59 -36.95
C ILE A 865 5.82 -0.92 -36.88
N ALA A 866 4.90 -1.35 -37.73
CA ALA A 866 3.48 -0.97 -37.66
C ALA A 866 2.53 -2.18 -37.68
N SER A 867 3.04 -3.42 -37.60
CA SER A 867 2.22 -4.63 -37.70
C SER A 867 2.35 -5.64 -36.54
N SER A 868 3.18 -5.41 -35.53
CA SER A 868 3.33 -6.32 -34.38
C SER A 868 2.69 -5.75 -33.12
N ARG A 869 1.35 -5.75 -33.05
CA ARG A 869 0.62 -5.68 -31.76
C ARG A 869 1.12 -6.83 -30.86
N PRO A 870 1.44 -6.65 -29.57
CA PRO A 870 2.06 -7.73 -28.82
C PRO A 870 1.02 -8.80 -28.49
N ALA A 871 1.17 -9.98 -29.10
CA ALA A 871 0.43 -11.21 -28.79
C ALA A 871 0.50 -11.61 -27.30
N PHE A 872 1.44 -11.04 -26.54
CA PHE A 872 1.62 -11.22 -25.09
C PHE A 872 0.42 -10.77 -24.23
N LEU A 873 -0.41 -9.83 -24.69
CA LEU A 873 -1.56 -9.35 -23.89
C LEU A 873 -2.74 -10.34 -23.82
N ARG A 874 -2.79 -11.35 -24.71
CA ARG A 874 -3.80 -12.42 -24.63
C ARG A 874 -3.37 -13.56 -23.71
N ASP A 875 -2.09 -13.91 -23.71
CA ASP A 875 -1.56 -15.03 -22.92
C ASP A 875 -0.86 -14.53 -21.65
N GLY A 876 -1.62 -14.49 -20.54
CA GLY A 876 -1.09 -14.21 -19.20
C GLY A 876 -1.77 -13.08 -18.44
N LEU A 877 -2.62 -12.28 -19.11
CA LEU A 877 -3.43 -11.24 -18.46
C LEU A 877 -4.48 -11.88 -17.53
N ARG A 878 -4.59 -11.37 -16.30
CA ARG A 878 -5.58 -11.81 -15.31
C ARG A 878 -6.58 -10.70 -15.05
N LEU A 879 -7.86 -11.04 -14.96
CA LEU A 879 -8.91 -10.14 -14.48
C LEU A 879 -9.14 -10.40 -12.99
N ARG A 880 -9.03 -9.36 -12.19
CA ARG A 880 -9.44 -9.34 -10.79
C ARG A 880 -10.74 -8.52 -10.69
N SER A 881 -11.81 -9.11 -10.18
CA SER A 881 -13.09 -8.42 -9.96
C SER A 881 -13.41 -8.31 -8.46
N VAL A 882 -14.04 -7.21 -8.08
CA VAL A 882 -14.58 -6.96 -6.74
C VAL A 882 -16.04 -6.57 -6.86
N PHE A 883 -16.93 -7.33 -6.22
CA PHE A 883 -18.37 -7.10 -6.20
C PHE A 883 -19.01 -7.56 -4.86
N PRO A 884 -19.76 -6.68 -4.17
CA PRO A 884 -19.87 -5.24 -4.42
C PRO A 884 -18.59 -4.53 -3.95
N LEU A 885 -18.51 -3.21 -4.11
CA LEU A 885 -17.35 -2.47 -3.60
C LEU A 885 -17.29 -2.57 -2.07
N PRO A 886 -16.09 -2.49 -1.46
CA PRO A 886 -15.96 -2.53 0.00
C PRO A 886 -16.76 -1.46 0.75
N CYS A 887 -17.00 -0.30 0.13
CA CYS A 887 -17.86 0.76 0.68
C CYS A 887 -19.37 0.47 0.59
N GLU A 888 -19.77 -0.50 -0.24
CA GLU A 888 -21.15 -0.92 -0.46
C GLU A 888 -21.48 -2.23 0.29
N ASP A 889 -20.45 -2.94 0.74
CA ASP A 889 -20.52 -4.24 1.39
C ASP A 889 -20.51 -4.12 2.91
N GLU A 890 -21.62 -4.46 3.57
CA GLU A 890 -21.68 -4.48 5.04
C GLU A 890 -20.85 -5.61 5.67
N PHE A 891 -20.58 -6.68 4.90
CA PHE A 891 -19.78 -7.81 5.32
C PHE A 891 -18.32 -7.70 4.87
N ALA A 892 -17.89 -6.54 4.35
CA ALA A 892 -16.58 -6.38 3.73
C ALA A 892 -15.42 -6.76 4.66
N GLU A 893 -15.47 -6.28 5.91
CA GLU A 893 -14.45 -6.59 6.91
C GLU A 893 -14.51 -8.06 7.35
N GLU A 894 -15.70 -8.64 7.50
CA GLU A 894 -15.89 -10.06 7.85
C GLU A 894 -15.35 -10.98 6.75
N ARG A 895 -15.67 -10.68 5.49
CA ARG A 895 -15.12 -11.39 4.31
C ARG A 895 -13.61 -11.27 4.27
N LYS A 896 -13.05 -10.09 4.54
CA LYS A 896 -11.59 -9.91 4.55
C LYS A 896 -10.93 -10.69 5.68
N LEU A 897 -11.53 -10.70 6.86
CA LEU A 897 -11.05 -11.51 7.98
C LEU A 897 -11.14 -13.00 7.65
N ALA A 898 -12.20 -13.47 7.00
CA ALA A 898 -12.34 -14.84 6.53
C ALA A 898 -11.32 -15.18 5.42
N GLU A 899 -11.00 -14.26 4.51
CA GLU A 899 -9.91 -14.42 3.54
C GLU A 899 -8.56 -14.57 4.23
N ILE A 900 -8.24 -13.70 5.19
CA ILE A 900 -7.00 -13.79 5.97
C ILE A 900 -6.98 -15.11 6.77
N ALA A 901 -8.12 -15.51 7.34
CA ALA A 901 -8.27 -16.79 8.01
C ALA A 901 -7.94 -17.95 7.07
N ASN A 902 -8.47 -17.94 5.84
CA ASN A 902 -8.22 -18.94 4.80
C ASN A 902 -6.77 -18.89 4.26
N PHE A 903 -6.17 -17.71 4.18
CA PHE A 903 -4.75 -17.60 3.83
C PHE A 903 -3.87 -18.28 4.89
N LEU A 904 -4.26 -18.14 6.16
CA LEU A 904 -3.65 -18.85 7.28
C LEU A 904 -4.12 -20.32 7.41
N HIS A 905 -5.19 -20.72 6.71
CA HIS A 905 -5.83 -22.04 6.76
C HIS A 905 -6.29 -22.54 5.39
N GLN A 906 -5.64 -23.58 4.83
CA GLN A 906 -6.29 -24.43 3.82
C GLN A 906 -7.24 -25.45 4.50
N THR A 907 -8.13 -25.00 5.37
CA THR A 907 -9.18 -25.85 5.95
C THR A 907 -10.34 -25.92 4.97
N GLY A 908 -10.73 -27.12 4.56
CA GLY A 908 -11.96 -27.36 3.77
C GLY A 908 -13.25 -27.08 4.55
N GLN A 909 -13.26 -26.13 5.50
CA GLN A 909 -14.50 -25.67 6.12
C GLN A 909 -15.24 -24.75 5.12
N PRO A 910 -16.57 -24.90 5.00
CA PRO A 910 -17.36 -24.04 4.12
C PRO A 910 -17.24 -22.59 4.59
N ARG A 911 -16.99 -21.67 3.65
CA ARG A 911 -17.00 -20.23 3.95
C ARG A 911 -18.41 -19.84 4.35
N LYS A 912 -18.54 -19.07 5.44
CA LYS A 912 -19.84 -18.54 5.90
C LYS A 912 -20.46 -17.57 4.90
N HIS A 913 -19.62 -16.75 4.25
CA HIS A 913 -20.03 -15.83 3.20
C HIS A 913 -19.22 -16.07 1.93
N MET A 914 -19.87 -15.92 0.77
CA MET A 914 -19.19 -15.96 -0.51
C MET A 914 -18.13 -14.85 -0.62
N PRO A 915 -16.96 -15.12 -1.25
CA PRO A 915 -15.94 -14.11 -1.46
C PRO A 915 -16.45 -13.00 -2.40
N SER A 916 -16.20 -11.74 -2.03
CA SER A 916 -16.50 -10.57 -2.88
C SER A 916 -15.44 -10.32 -3.95
N ARG A 917 -14.34 -11.09 -3.94
CA ARG A 917 -13.27 -11.00 -4.92
C ARG A 917 -13.16 -12.28 -5.75
N LYS A 918 -12.95 -12.12 -7.05
CA LYS A 918 -12.65 -13.23 -7.98
C LYS A 918 -11.46 -12.88 -8.85
N VAL A 919 -10.61 -13.87 -9.13
CA VAL A 919 -9.48 -13.75 -10.05
C VAL A 919 -9.64 -14.81 -11.12
N SER A 920 -9.52 -14.42 -12.38
CA SER A 920 -9.72 -15.32 -13.53
C SER A 920 -8.76 -14.94 -14.67
N ALA A 921 -8.36 -15.92 -15.47
CA ALA A 921 -7.59 -15.63 -16.68
C ALA A 921 -8.45 -14.81 -17.65
N TRP A 922 -7.88 -13.76 -18.25
CA TRP A 922 -8.63 -12.90 -19.16
C TRP A 922 -9.14 -13.67 -20.38
N SER A 923 -8.34 -14.58 -20.95
CA SER A 923 -8.76 -15.44 -22.07
C SER A 923 -10.07 -16.17 -21.78
N HIS A 924 -10.16 -16.81 -20.62
CA HIS A 924 -11.39 -17.50 -20.21
C HIS A 924 -12.57 -16.54 -20.00
N VAL A 925 -12.34 -15.36 -19.43
CA VAL A 925 -13.40 -14.36 -19.21
C VAL A 925 -13.88 -13.72 -20.51
N ALA A 926 -12.97 -13.48 -21.46
CA ALA A 926 -13.32 -12.96 -22.77
C ALA A 926 -14.25 -13.92 -23.53
N ASP A 927 -13.96 -15.23 -23.47
CA ASP A 927 -14.72 -16.25 -24.18
C ASP A 927 -16.05 -16.61 -23.48
N ASN A 928 -16.02 -16.76 -22.15
CA ASN A 928 -17.16 -17.30 -21.38
C ASN A 928 -17.92 -16.26 -20.54
N GLY A 929 -17.40 -15.04 -20.43
CA GLY A 929 -17.90 -14.02 -19.52
C GLY A 929 -17.42 -14.17 -18.07
N LEU A 930 -17.87 -13.25 -17.21
CA LEU A 930 -17.59 -13.24 -15.78
C LEU A 930 -18.89 -13.35 -14.99
N ASN A 931 -19.03 -14.42 -14.22
CA ASN A 931 -20.13 -14.60 -13.28
C ASN A 931 -19.62 -14.51 -11.84
N GLN A 932 -20.29 -13.72 -11.00
CA GLN A 932 -19.94 -13.57 -9.59
C GLN A 932 -21.21 -13.37 -8.75
N SER A 933 -21.29 -14.09 -7.62
CA SER A 933 -22.43 -14.05 -6.72
C SER A 933 -22.01 -13.66 -5.30
N VAL A 934 -22.89 -12.94 -4.62
CA VAL A 934 -22.62 -12.39 -3.29
C VAL A 934 -23.90 -12.28 -2.47
N GLU A 935 -23.79 -12.42 -1.15
CA GLU A 935 -24.92 -12.31 -0.23
C GLU A 935 -24.95 -10.91 0.41
N LEU A 936 -26.10 -10.26 0.43
CA LEU A 936 -26.29 -8.99 1.15
C LEU A 936 -27.58 -9.04 1.96
N SER A 937 -27.60 -8.45 3.16
CA SER A 937 -28.84 -8.32 3.94
C SER A 937 -29.66 -7.11 3.48
N LYS A 938 -28.98 -6.06 3.00
CA LYS A 938 -29.61 -4.84 2.47
C LYS A 938 -29.29 -4.63 1.01
N LEU A 939 -30.33 -4.45 0.20
CA LEU A 939 -30.18 -4.03 -1.19
C LEU A 939 -29.90 -2.53 -1.22
N ARG A 940 -28.71 -2.15 -1.70
CA ARG A 940 -28.36 -0.75 -1.97
C ARG A 940 -28.91 -0.34 -3.34
N ARG A 941 -29.34 0.91 -3.47
CA ARG A 941 -29.73 1.50 -4.76
C ARG A 941 -28.55 1.59 -5.74
N GLN A 942 -27.35 1.81 -5.19
CA GLN A 942 -26.10 1.94 -5.94
C GLN A 942 -25.22 0.76 -5.60
N LEU A 943 -24.85 0.00 -6.63
CA LEU A 943 -23.93 -1.13 -6.53
C LEU A 943 -22.99 -1.05 -7.73
N HIS A 944 -21.72 -1.36 -7.51
CA HIS A 944 -20.73 -1.34 -8.57
C HIS A 944 -19.87 -2.61 -8.56
N VAL A 945 -19.28 -2.88 -9.73
CA VAL A 945 -18.23 -3.89 -9.89
C VAL A 945 -16.96 -3.18 -10.29
N ALA A 946 -15.89 -3.37 -9.51
CA ALA A 946 -14.56 -2.92 -9.90
C ALA A 946 -13.80 -4.05 -10.59
N LEU A 947 -13.14 -3.72 -11.70
CA LEU A 947 -12.38 -4.64 -12.54
C LEU A 947 -10.94 -4.13 -12.68
N ASN A 948 -9.96 -4.99 -12.38
CA ASN A 948 -8.53 -4.69 -12.51
C ASN A 948 -7.87 -5.77 -13.37
N PHE A 949 -7.32 -5.34 -14.51
CA PHE A 949 -6.55 -6.16 -15.43
C PHE A 949 -5.10 -6.17 -14.99
N VAL A 950 -4.55 -7.34 -14.68
CA VAL A 950 -3.23 -7.50 -14.06
C VAL A 950 -2.29 -8.25 -14.98
N LEU A 951 -1.12 -7.67 -15.23
CA LEU A 951 -0.04 -8.25 -16.01
C LEU A 951 0.57 -9.48 -15.31
N PRO A 952 1.27 -10.37 -16.04
CA PRO A 952 2.04 -11.47 -15.44
C PRO A 952 3.06 -10.99 -14.40
N SER A 953 3.62 -9.79 -14.56
CA SER A 953 4.53 -9.14 -13.60
C SER A 953 3.89 -8.76 -12.26
N GLY A 954 2.55 -8.78 -12.18
CA GLY A 954 1.78 -8.43 -10.97
C GLY A 954 1.29 -6.98 -10.92
N GLY A 955 1.75 -6.10 -11.81
CA GLY A 955 1.26 -4.72 -11.91
C GLY A 955 -0.10 -4.61 -12.62
N PRO A 956 -0.89 -3.56 -12.35
CA PRO A 956 -2.11 -3.27 -13.11
C PRO A 956 -1.76 -2.84 -14.54
N ALA A 957 -2.59 -3.26 -15.51
CA ALA A 957 -2.61 -2.81 -16.91
C ALA A 957 -3.77 -1.82 -17.19
N GLY A 958 -4.89 -1.97 -16.46
CA GLY A 958 -6.01 -1.04 -16.51
C GLY A 958 -7.06 -1.39 -15.46
N GLN A 959 -7.71 -0.37 -14.92
CA GLN A 959 -8.76 -0.51 -13.92
C GLN A 959 -10.01 0.25 -14.37
N CYS A 960 -11.19 -0.29 -14.09
CA CYS A 960 -12.46 0.40 -14.32
C CYS A 960 -13.51 0.00 -13.29
N VAL A 961 -14.56 0.81 -13.17
CA VAL A 961 -15.73 0.53 -12.34
C VAL A 961 -16.98 0.57 -13.21
N VAL A 962 -17.86 -0.41 -13.05
CA VAL A 962 -19.12 -0.54 -13.79
C VAL A 962 -20.28 -0.41 -12.82
N SER A 963 -21.21 0.50 -13.12
CA SER A 963 -22.44 0.67 -12.35
C SER A 963 -23.43 -0.46 -12.62
N LEU A 964 -24.11 -0.91 -11.58
CA LEU A 964 -25.20 -1.88 -11.68
C LEU A 964 -26.59 -1.25 -11.47
N ALA A 965 -26.70 0.08 -11.46
CA ALA A 965 -27.98 0.77 -11.31
C ALA A 965 -28.99 0.36 -12.40
N ASP A 966 -28.60 0.43 -13.68
CA ASP A 966 -29.46 0.01 -14.80
C ASP A 966 -29.76 -1.51 -14.78
N PRO A 967 -28.76 -2.41 -14.61
CA PRO A 967 -29.00 -3.84 -14.44
C PRO A 967 -29.94 -4.19 -13.28
N ALA A 968 -29.86 -3.46 -12.15
CA ALA A 968 -30.68 -3.73 -10.98
C ALA A 968 -32.17 -3.48 -11.25
N ILE A 969 -32.50 -2.47 -12.05
CA ILE A 969 -33.88 -2.13 -12.43
C ILE A 969 -34.43 -3.13 -13.44
N ARG A 970 -33.58 -3.70 -14.30
CA ARG A 970 -34.01 -4.58 -15.40
C ARG A 970 -34.04 -6.07 -15.06
N HIS A 971 -33.95 -6.44 -13.78
CA HIS A 971 -34.17 -7.78 -13.23
C HIS A 971 -33.60 -8.94 -14.10
N GLY A 972 -32.27 -8.98 -14.24
CA GLY A 972 -31.58 -10.04 -14.99
C GLY A 972 -31.46 -9.84 -16.50
N ARG A 973 -32.10 -8.81 -17.08
CA ARG A 973 -31.85 -8.45 -18.49
C ARG A 973 -30.44 -7.89 -18.66
N ARG A 974 -29.82 -8.24 -19.79
CA ARG A 974 -28.49 -7.76 -20.17
C ARG A 974 -28.56 -6.33 -20.69
N VAL A 975 -27.75 -5.45 -20.12
CA VAL A 975 -27.60 -4.05 -20.48
C VAL A 975 -26.21 -3.83 -21.07
N ASP A 976 -26.11 -3.05 -22.13
CA ASP A 976 -24.82 -2.66 -22.69
C ASP A 976 -24.11 -1.68 -21.74
N PHE A 977 -22.80 -1.85 -21.59
CA PHE A 977 -21.96 -0.93 -20.82
C PHE A 977 -20.67 -0.64 -21.59
N THR A 978 -20.11 0.55 -21.34
CA THR A 978 -18.77 0.93 -21.74
C THR A 978 -18.10 1.60 -20.56
N ALA A 979 -16.87 1.21 -20.24
CA ALA A 979 -16.11 1.73 -19.12
C ALA A 979 -14.67 2.01 -19.54
N THR A 980 -14.19 3.22 -19.27
CA THR A 980 -12.81 3.58 -19.54
C THR A 980 -11.86 2.89 -18.57
N LEU A 981 -10.69 2.47 -19.06
CA LEU A 981 -9.64 1.91 -18.22
C LEU A 981 -8.64 2.98 -17.86
N SER A 982 -8.25 3.02 -16.58
CA SER A 982 -7.24 3.93 -16.07
C SER A 982 -6.27 3.28 -15.09
N ILE A 983 -5.08 3.90 -14.91
CA ILE A 983 -4.13 3.61 -13.83
C ILE A 983 -3.55 4.92 -13.33
N GLY A 984 -3.63 5.15 -12.03
CA GLY A 984 -3.21 6.38 -11.37
C GLY A 984 -3.75 7.63 -12.04
N GLY A 985 -5.00 7.57 -12.51
CA GLY A 985 -5.65 8.66 -13.26
C GLY A 985 -5.14 8.86 -14.69
N ARG A 986 -4.34 7.95 -15.26
CA ARG A 986 -3.99 7.97 -16.68
C ARG A 986 -4.93 7.06 -17.47
N ARG A 987 -5.42 7.47 -18.63
CA ARG A 987 -6.27 6.62 -19.49
C ARG A 987 -5.43 5.55 -20.17
N THR A 988 -5.76 4.28 -20.00
CA THR A 988 -5.01 3.14 -20.59
C THR A 988 -5.80 2.35 -21.64
N GLY A 989 -7.12 2.51 -21.70
CA GLY A 989 -7.94 1.78 -22.66
C GLY A 989 -9.43 1.93 -22.39
N GLU A 990 -10.22 0.99 -22.90
CA GLU A 990 -11.67 0.92 -22.76
C GLU A 990 -12.13 -0.54 -22.76
N LEU A 991 -13.14 -0.82 -21.95
CA LEU A 991 -13.84 -2.11 -21.87
C LEU A 991 -15.32 -1.88 -22.19
N SER A 992 -15.84 -2.64 -23.15
CA SER A 992 -17.27 -2.64 -23.47
C SER A 992 -17.84 -4.06 -23.43
N GLY A 993 -19.16 -4.17 -23.26
CA GLY A 993 -19.85 -5.45 -23.30
C GLY A 993 -21.25 -5.37 -22.73
N LYS A 994 -21.76 -6.50 -22.22
CA LYS A 994 -23.07 -6.59 -21.58
C LYS A 994 -22.97 -7.02 -20.13
N VAL A 995 -23.76 -6.42 -19.26
CA VAL A 995 -23.87 -6.76 -17.83
C VAL A 995 -25.33 -7.00 -17.43
N SER A 996 -25.58 -7.96 -16.54
CA SER A 996 -26.88 -8.20 -15.91
C SER A 996 -26.73 -8.49 -14.43
N LEU A 997 -27.74 -8.12 -13.64
CA LEU A 997 -27.82 -8.42 -12.20
C LEU A 997 -29.12 -9.18 -11.91
N THR A 998 -29.01 -10.36 -11.29
CA THR A 998 -30.15 -11.10 -10.73
C THR A 998 -30.12 -11.00 -9.21
N ILE A 999 -31.30 -10.91 -8.60
CA ILE A 999 -31.48 -10.77 -7.15
C ILE A 999 -32.46 -11.85 -6.71
N ASP A 1000 -31.93 -12.89 -6.08
CA ASP A 1000 -32.70 -14.05 -5.60
C ASP A 1000 -32.87 -13.95 -4.08
N LYS A 1001 -34.06 -14.29 -3.56
CA LYS A 1001 -34.24 -14.45 -2.10
C LYS A 1001 -33.59 -15.77 -1.68
N MET A 1002 -32.75 -15.73 -0.65
CA MET A 1002 -32.31 -16.97 -0.01
C MET A 1002 -33.40 -17.43 0.96
N LEU A 1003 -33.80 -18.71 0.84
CA LEU A 1003 -34.80 -19.37 1.66
C LEU A 1003 -34.31 -19.58 3.10
#